data_AF-K4A6S8-F1
#
_entry.id   AF-K4A6S8-F1
#
_cell.length_a   1.000
_cell.length_b   1.000
_cell.length_c   1.000
_cell.angle_alpha   90.00
_cell.angle_beta   90.00
_cell.angle_gamma   90.00
#
_symmetry.space_group_name_H-M   'P 1'
#
loop_
_entity.id
_entity.type
_entity.pdbx_description
1 polymer ?
#
loop_
_entity_poly.entity_id
_entity_poly.type
_entity_poly.pdbx_seq_one_letter_code
_entity_poly.pdbx_strand_id
1 'polypeptide(L)'
;MQGEQSGRRARVATEFNARIRSTSRELLHPERSRTAQAARQLAPSLTLTSDLERQLLLQAAAMAENGGEGEGGEGGEYTKDGSVDLRGNPVPRSKRGGWRACTFIVVYELFERMAYYGVASNLVMYLTERLHQGTVEAANNVTNWSGTVFLTPLLGAFLADAYLGRYWTFVAGSAVYLMGMLLLTLAVSVPALKPPPCDGAGAGATCPRASALQLGVYFGGLYTIALGHGGTKPNISTIGADQFDDFHPPERLRKLSFFNWWMFTVFTGILFSTTVLVYLQDSVSWSWGYGVPTLALAASVAVFLAGTPLYRHKLPQGSPITRMGKVVAAAVWKCRVTVPNDLSELHEADPEYYTGKKRFRVDATSSMRFLNRAAVKTEDAPGWALCTVTEVEETKQIGKLVPLLATMFVPCALMAQVGTLFVRQGVTLDRRLGRGASPFQVPPASLGACVTLTMLVCVAVYDRALVPFLRRRTKNPRGITLLQRIGAGLLLQVATMAITAAVESRRLGFARSHSAALGAPLPLTIFVLLPQFVLMGAADAFLVVGQIEFFYDQAPESMKSLGTAMSLTAYGVGSMLSSAVLSLVERTTAAGRRGGAPWVANDLNASRLDCYYAFLAVLAAANLAAFVVLSCRYEYRAESTEAIGVTATVQSEPAAP
;
A
#
# COMPACT_ATOMS: atom_id res chain seq x y z
N MET A 1 62.31 -20.79 5.35
CA MET A 1 61.57 -20.69 4.08
C MET A 1 60.07 -20.29 4.20
N GLN A 2 59.44 -20.23 5.38
CA GLN A 2 58.09 -19.62 5.51
C GLN A 2 58.10 -18.12 5.93
N GLY A 3 59.18 -17.63 6.54
CA GLY A 3 59.33 -16.21 6.90
C GLY A 3 59.57 -15.27 5.72
N GLU A 4 60.32 -15.70 4.69
CA GLU A 4 60.63 -14.88 3.50
C GLU A 4 59.42 -14.65 2.59
N GLN A 5 58.46 -15.58 2.53
CA GLN A 5 57.23 -15.39 1.75
C GLN A 5 56.25 -14.40 2.39
N SER A 6 56.19 -14.35 3.72
CA SER A 6 55.37 -13.37 4.44
C SER A 6 55.93 -11.95 4.28
N GLY A 7 57.26 -11.78 4.37
CA GLY A 7 57.94 -10.50 4.13
C GLY A 7 57.78 -9.97 2.70
N ARG A 8 57.79 -10.85 1.69
CA ARG A 8 57.50 -10.48 0.29
C ARG A 8 56.04 -10.06 0.10
N ARG A 9 55.07 -10.76 0.69
CA ARG A 9 53.64 -10.40 0.59
C ARG A 9 53.33 -9.06 1.25
N ALA A 10 53.94 -8.76 2.40
CA ALA A 10 53.79 -7.47 3.07
C ALA A 10 54.42 -6.31 2.26
N ARG A 11 55.60 -6.51 1.64
CA ARG A 11 56.19 -5.50 0.74
C ARG A 11 55.35 -5.24 -0.50
N VAL A 12 54.82 -6.29 -1.14
CA VAL A 12 53.95 -6.15 -2.31
C VAL A 12 52.64 -5.44 -1.96
N ALA A 13 52.03 -5.74 -0.81
CA ALA A 13 50.81 -5.06 -0.37
C ALA A 13 51.04 -3.57 -0.01
N THR A 14 52.23 -3.25 0.49
CA THR A 14 52.61 -1.87 0.83
C THR A 14 52.96 -1.05 -0.43
N GLU A 15 53.67 -1.64 -1.40
CA GLU A 15 53.91 -1.04 -2.72
C GLU A 15 52.60 -0.90 -3.53
N PHE A 16 51.68 -1.86 -3.43
CA PHE A 16 50.37 -1.80 -4.08
C PHE A 16 49.50 -0.66 -3.51
N ASN A 17 49.46 -0.50 -2.19
CA ASN A 17 48.74 0.63 -1.56
C ASN A 17 49.41 1.99 -1.82
N ALA A 18 50.74 2.04 -1.93
CA ALA A 18 51.46 3.25 -2.31
C ALA A 18 51.17 3.64 -3.78
N ARG A 19 51.11 2.66 -4.69
CA ARG A 19 50.71 2.87 -6.09
C ARG A 19 49.26 3.30 -6.22
N ILE A 20 48.33 2.72 -5.46
CA ILE A 20 46.91 3.16 -5.48
C ILE A 20 46.79 4.60 -4.99
N ARG A 21 47.54 5.00 -3.96
CA ARG A 21 47.51 6.40 -3.48
C ARG A 21 48.18 7.37 -4.44
N SER A 22 49.23 6.97 -5.18
CA SER A 22 49.83 7.82 -6.21
C SER A 22 48.89 7.96 -7.42
N THR A 23 48.27 6.87 -7.87
CA THR A 23 47.28 6.88 -8.98
C THR A 23 45.99 7.62 -8.59
N SER A 24 45.58 7.58 -7.31
CA SER A 24 44.42 8.33 -6.82
C SER A 24 44.64 9.84 -6.76
N ARG A 25 45.89 10.33 -6.74
CA ARG A 25 46.19 11.78 -6.78
C ARG A 25 46.30 12.34 -8.21
N GLU A 26 46.50 11.50 -9.22
CA GLU A 26 46.50 11.90 -10.64
C GLU A 26 45.12 11.76 -11.32
N LEU A 27 44.09 11.33 -10.59
CA LEU A 27 42.72 11.07 -11.09
C LEU A 27 41.80 12.31 -11.18
N LEU A 28 42.38 13.51 -11.29
CA LEU A 28 41.66 14.78 -11.52
C LEU A 28 41.98 15.33 -12.92
N HIS A 29 41.57 14.64 -14.00
CA HIS A 29 41.26 15.19 -15.35
C HIS A 29 40.97 14.03 -16.36
N PRO A 30 40.42 14.30 -17.57
CA PRO A 30 39.53 13.38 -18.28
C PRO A 30 40.29 12.37 -19.16
N GLU A 31 40.62 11.20 -18.62
CA GLU A 31 41.06 10.02 -19.42
C GLU A 31 40.44 8.71 -18.90
N ARG A 32 39.10 8.66 -18.77
CA ARG A 32 38.38 7.44 -18.32
C ARG A 32 38.10 6.42 -19.43
N SER A 33 38.12 6.81 -20.70
CA SER A 33 37.76 5.90 -21.81
C SER A 33 38.92 4.99 -22.24
N ARG A 34 40.17 5.47 -22.20
CA ARG A 34 41.35 4.71 -22.63
C ARG A 34 41.77 3.61 -21.63
N THR A 35 41.53 3.83 -20.33
CA THR A 35 41.90 2.90 -19.26
C THR A 35 40.98 1.68 -19.18
N ALA A 36 39.68 1.84 -19.48
CA ALA A 36 38.73 0.72 -19.58
C ALA A 36 39.03 -0.21 -20.77
N GLN A 37 39.47 0.37 -21.89
CA GLN A 37 39.85 -0.37 -23.10
C GLN A 37 41.17 -1.13 -22.90
N ALA A 38 42.14 -0.54 -22.19
CA ALA A 38 43.38 -1.21 -21.78
C ALA A 38 43.13 -2.36 -20.79
N ALA A 39 42.21 -2.20 -19.82
CA ALA A 39 41.85 -3.25 -18.87
C ALA A 39 41.21 -4.47 -19.56
N ARG A 40 40.40 -4.28 -20.61
CA ARG A 40 39.84 -5.36 -21.44
C ARG A 40 40.90 -6.10 -22.27
N GLN A 41 41.94 -5.40 -22.74
CA GLN A 41 43.05 -6.05 -23.47
C GLN A 41 44.01 -6.84 -22.56
N LEU A 42 44.10 -6.47 -21.28
CA LEU A 42 44.92 -7.16 -20.26
C LEU A 42 44.18 -8.29 -19.52
N ALA A 43 42.85 -8.31 -19.53
CA ALA A 43 42.05 -9.34 -18.86
C ALA A 43 42.27 -10.79 -19.36
N PRO A 44 42.62 -11.05 -20.64
CA PRO A 44 42.94 -12.41 -21.10
C PRO A 44 44.33 -12.90 -20.66
N SER A 45 45.26 -12.01 -20.30
CA SER A 45 46.65 -12.35 -19.94
C SER A 45 46.88 -12.46 -18.42
N LEU A 46 45.88 -12.16 -17.59
CA LEU A 46 45.90 -12.35 -16.15
C LEU A 46 45.37 -13.73 -15.78
N THR A 47 46.26 -14.60 -15.26
CA THR A 47 45.90 -15.91 -14.69
C THR A 47 45.21 -15.74 -13.33
N LEU A 48 43.94 -15.31 -13.36
CA LEU A 48 43.04 -15.27 -12.20
C LEU A 48 42.45 -16.66 -11.96
N THR A 49 42.50 -17.13 -10.71
CA THR A 49 42.28 -18.54 -10.36
C THR A 49 40.82 -18.91 -10.05
N SER A 50 39.87 -17.97 -10.17
CA SER A 50 38.44 -18.26 -9.97
C SER A 50 37.51 -17.47 -10.92
N ASP A 51 36.48 -18.15 -11.44
CA ASP A 51 35.45 -17.54 -12.30
C ASP A 51 34.68 -16.41 -11.60
N LEU A 52 34.61 -16.44 -10.27
CA LEU A 52 33.93 -15.43 -9.46
C LEU A 52 34.68 -14.07 -9.51
N GLU A 53 36.01 -14.08 -9.46
CA GLU A 53 36.82 -12.86 -9.59
C GLU A 53 36.73 -12.27 -11.00
N ARG A 54 36.64 -13.13 -12.02
CA ARG A 54 36.44 -12.72 -13.41
C ARG A 54 35.06 -12.09 -13.61
N GLN A 55 34.02 -12.66 -13.02
CA GLN A 55 32.66 -12.10 -13.04
C GLN A 55 32.56 -10.77 -12.28
N LEU A 56 33.22 -10.65 -11.12
CA LEU A 56 33.24 -9.40 -10.34
C LEU A 56 34.00 -8.29 -11.06
N LEU A 57 35.12 -8.60 -11.73
CA LEU A 57 35.85 -7.65 -12.55
C LEU A 57 35.05 -7.23 -13.79
N LEU A 58 34.34 -8.14 -14.45
CA LEU A 58 33.46 -7.83 -15.56
C LEU A 58 32.24 -7.00 -15.12
N GLN A 59 31.66 -7.28 -13.95
CA GLN A 59 30.61 -6.45 -13.35
C GLN A 59 31.12 -5.06 -12.96
N ALA A 60 32.32 -4.96 -12.39
CA ALA A 60 32.94 -3.68 -12.05
C ALA A 60 33.27 -2.86 -13.31
N ALA A 61 33.74 -3.51 -14.38
CA ALA A 61 33.99 -2.88 -15.67
C ALA A 61 32.67 -2.42 -16.35
N ALA A 62 31.60 -3.23 -16.28
CA ALA A 62 30.28 -2.86 -16.77
C ALA A 62 29.61 -1.73 -15.95
N MET A 63 29.94 -1.61 -14.66
CA MET A 63 29.53 -0.49 -13.83
C MET A 63 30.32 0.79 -14.13
N ALA A 64 31.59 0.68 -14.53
CA ALA A 64 32.43 1.82 -14.91
C ALA A 64 32.08 2.41 -16.30
N GLU A 65 31.65 1.59 -17.27
CA GLU A 65 31.22 2.05 -18.61
C GLU A 65 29.86 2.77 -18.61
N ASN A 66 28.96 2.47 -17.67
CA ASN A 66 27.63 3.12 -17.59
C ASN A 66 27.65 4.56 -17.01
N GLY A 67 28.85 5.13 -16.80
CA GLY A 67 29.07 6.48 -16.29
C GLY A 67 29.44 7.54 -17.34
N GLY A 68 29.47 7.22 -18.63
CA GLY A 68 29.79 8.18 -19.69
C GLY A 68 29.13 7.83 -21.03
N GLU A 69 28.40 8.78 -21.60
CA GLU A 69 27.69 8.65 -22.89
C GLU A 69 28.66 8.44 -24.07
N GLY A 70 28.19 7.66 -25.05
CA GLY A 70 28.77 7.49 -26.38
C GLY A 70 27.83 6.69 -27.28
N GLU A 71 27.17 7.38 -28.19
CA GLU A 71 26.20 6.89 -29.18
C GLU A 71 26.79 5.94 -30.22
N GLY A 72 25.94 5.08 -30.81
CA GLY A 72 26.26 4.35 -32.04
C GLY A 72 25.47 3.04 -32.18
N GLY A 73 24.25 3.12 -32.70
CA GLY A 73 23.43 1.93 -33.05
C GLY A 73 22.02 2.30 -33.48
N GLU A 74 21.86 2.63 -34.77
CA GLU A 74 20.59 2.92 -35.45
C GLU A 74 19.60 1.75 -35.29
N GLY A 75 18.50 1.97 -34.57
CA GLY A 75 17.43 0.98 -34.39
C GLY A 75 16.59 1.08 -33.10
N GLY A 76 16.84 2.03 -32.20
CA GLY A 76 16.16 2.05 -30.90
C GLY A 76 16.05 3.37 -30.16
N GLU A 77 15.89 4.50 -30.86
CA GLU A 77 15.90 5.83 -30.24
C GLU A 77 14.61 6.17 -29.48
N TYR A 78 13.47 5.65 -29.94
CA TYR A 78 12.15 5.90 -29.34
C TYR A 78 11.68 4.75 -28.47
N THR A 79 10.90 5.08 -27.45
CA THR A 79 10.21 4.10 -26.61
C THR A 79 9.24 3.25 -27.44
N LYS A 80 9.20 1.93 -27.19
CA LYS A 80 8.36 0.97 -27.96
C LYS A 80 7.04 0.63 -27.26
N ASP A 81 6.81 1.20 -26.08
CA ASP A 81 5.66 0.92 -25.23
C ASP A 81 4.49 1.91 -25.39
N GLY A 82 4.60 2.84 -26.35
CA GLY A 82 3.58 3.86 -26.62
C GLY A 82 3.66 5.07 -25.69
N SER A 83 4.81 5.28 -25.03
CA SER A 83 5.04 6.46 -24.20
C SER A 83 5.17 7.73 -25.03
N VAL A 84 4.47 8.78 -24.60
CA VAL A 84 4.42 10.10 -25.24
C VAL A 84 4.84 11.20 -24.27
N ASP A 85 5.19 12.37 -24.81
CA ASP A 85 5.32 13.59 -24.03
C ASP A 85 3.92 14.19 -23.75
N LEU A 86 3.84 15.28 -22.97
CA LEU A 86 2.57 15.97 -22.72
C LEU A 86 1.90 16.55 -23.97
N ARG A 87 2.64 16.67 -25.08
CA ARG A 87 2.12 17.16 -26.37
C ARG A 87 1.68 16.01 -27.28
N GLY A 88 1.79 14.76 -26.83
CA GLY A 88 1.43 13.57 -27.59
C GLY A 88 2.51 13.06 -28.55
N ASN A 89 3.72 13.64 -28.53
CA ASN A 89 4.80 13.21 -29.41
C ASN A 89 5.50 11.95 -28.86
N PRO A 90 5.99 11.05 -29.74
CA PRO A 90 6.83 9.93 -29.33
C PRO A 90 8.09 10.41 -28.58
N VAL A 91 8.44 9.71 -27.50
CA VAL A 91 9.53 10.12 -26.63
C VAL A 91 10.84 9.40 -26.95
N PRO A 92 11.96 10.13 -27.15
CA PRO A 92 13.30 9.54 -27.20
C PRO A 92 13.68 8.96 -25.84
N ARG A 93 14.15 7.70 -25.83
CA ARG A 93 14.48 6.96 -24.59
C ARG A 93 15.57 7.64 -23.77
N SER A 94 16.54 8.30 -24.41
CA SER A 94 17.68 8.98 -23.77
C SER A 94 17.30 10.26 -23.03
N LYS A 95 16.24 10.98 -23.46
CA LYS A 95 15.92 12.32 -22.95
C LYS A 95 14.97 12.35 -21.76
N ARG A 96 14.07 11.36 -21.66
CA ARG A 96 12.99 11.34 -20.65
C ARG A 96 12.85 9.99 -20.00
N GLY A 97 12.28 9.96 -18.80
CA GLY A 97 12.03 8.77 -18.00
C GLY A 97 13.25 8.28 -17.21
N GLY A 98 13.25 6.99 -16.91
CA GLY A 98 14.27 6.34 -16.09
C GLY A 98 14.33 6.87 -14.66
N TRP A 99 15.48 6.64 -14.02
CA TRP A 99 15.69 6.96 -12.61
C TRP A 99 15.66 8.46 -12.29
N ARG A 100 16.10 9.32 -13.22
CA ARG A 100 16.05 10.78 -13.02
C ARG A 100 14.62 11.26 -12.81
N ALA A 101 13.68 10.79 -13.63
CA ALA A 101 12.26 11.06 -13.46
C ALA A 101 11.70 10.43 -12.17
N CYS A 102 12.08 9.18 -11.87
CA CYS A 102 11.59 8.47 -10.70
C CYS A 102 11.98 9.11 -9.37
N THR A 103 13.13 9.80 -9.28
CA THR A 103 13.54 10.50 -8.04
C THR A 103 12.49 11.52 -7.59
N PHE A 104 11.92 12.30 -8.51
CA PHE A 104 10.87 13.27 -8.19
C PHE A 104 9.60 12.60 -7.65
N ILE A 105 9.24 11.45 -8.25
CA ILE A 105 8.06 10.65 -7.89
C ILE A 105 8.23 10.01 -6.49
N VAL A 106 9.42 9.50 -6.19
CA VAL A 106 9.75 8.90 -4.88
C VAL A 106 9.78 9.95 -3.77
N VAL A 107 10.29 11.16 -4.04
CA VAL A 107 10.28 12.28 -3.08
C VAL A 107 8.85 12.68 -2.74
N TYR A 108 7.96 12.77 -3.74
CA TYR A 108 6.54 13.01 -3.50
C TYR A 108 5.92 11.94 -2.59
N GLU A 109 6.16 10.65 -2.89
CA GLU A 109 5.57 9.56 -2.12
C GLU A 109 5.99 9.58 -0.66
N LEU A 110 7.25 9.88 -0.34
CA LEU A 110 7.72 9.99 1.04
C LEU A 110 6.91 11.01 1.84
N PHE A 111 6.76 12.22 1.30
CA PHE A 111 6.10 13.32 1.99
C PHE A 111 4.57 13.20 2.00
N GLU A 112 3.98 12.64 0.94
CA GLU A 112 2.56 12.32 0.93
C GLU A 112 2.24 11.25 1.97
N ARG A 113 3.04 10.18 2.09
CA ARG A 113 2.82 9.13 3.11
C ARG A 113 2.95 9.71 4.51
N MET A 114 3.93 10.57 4.72
CA MET A 114 4.11 11.28 5.97
C MET A 114 2.89 12.15 6.31
N ALA A 115 2.34 12.89 5.35
CA ALA A 115 1.16 13.75 5.56
C ALA A 115 -0.11 12.94 5.84
N TYR A 116 -0.39 11.91 5.06
CA TYR A 116 -1.56 11.05 5.25
C TYR A 116 -1.55 10.38 6.63
N TYR A 117 -0.48 9.67 6.97
CA TYR A 117 -0.37 9.02 8.27
C TYR A 117 -0.22 10.01 9.42
N GLY A 118 0.20 11.25 9.14
CA GLY A 118 0.37 12.30 10.14
C GLY A 118 -0.99 12.73 10.67
N VAL A 119 -1.97 12.82 9.77
CA VAL A 119 -3.37 13.01 10.16
C VAL A 119 -3.94 11.71 10.72
N ALA A 120 -3.84 10.60 9.97
CA ALA A 120 -4.60 9.38 10.27
C ALA A 120 -4.24 8.70 11.59
N SER A 121 -2.96 8.68 11.97
CA SER A 121 -2.48 7.91 13.14
C SER A 121 -2.99 8.46 14.48
N ASN A 122 -3.22 9.77 14.57
CA ASN A 122 -3.57 10.44 15.81
C ASN A 122 -4.89 11.22 15.75
N LEU A 123 -5.66 11.06 14.67
CA LEU A 123 -6.91 11.79 14.45
C LEU A 123 -7.91 11.59 15.60
N VAL A 124 -8.02 10.36 16.13
CA VAL A 124 -8.93 10.05 17.25
C VAL A 124 -8.61 10.89 18.49
N MET A 125 -7.34 11.21 18.73
CA MET A 125 -6.91 12.05 19.85
C MET A 125 -7.34 13.50 19.64
N TYR A 126 -7.18 14.04 18.43
CA TYR A 126 -7.67 15.39 18.13
C TYR A 126 -9.19 15.50 18.31
N LEU A 127 -9.95 14.54 17.78
CA LEU A 127 -11.40 14.55 17.86
C LEU A 127 -11.90 14.46 19.31
N THR A 128 -11.27 13.63 20.14
CA THR A 128 -11.67 13.44 21.55
C THR A 128 -11.16 14.55 22.47
N GLU A 129 -9.90 14.97 22.35
CA GLU A 129 -9.29 15.94 23.28
C GLU A 129 -9.47 17.39 22.86
N ARG A 130 -9.54 17.69 21.57
CA ARG A 130 -9.63 19.07 21.06
C ARG A 130 -11.03 19.43 20.56
N LEU A 131 -11.71 18.51 19.88
CA LEU A 131 -13.10 18.74 19.45
C LEU A 131 -14.15 18.24 20.45
N HIS A 132 -13.70 17.66 21.56
CA HIS A 132 -14.54 17.20 22.68
C HIS A 132 -15.64 16.20 22.25
N GLN A 133 -15.36 15.38 21.23
CA GLN A 133 -16.26 14.31 20.80
C GLN A 133 -16.21 13.12 21.76
N GLY A 134 -17.32 12.37 21.83
CA GLY A 134 -17.35 11.10 22.53
C GLY A 134 -16.44 10.05 21.89
N THR A 135 -16.04 9.02 22.64
CA THR A 135 -15.11 8.00 22.13
C THR A 135 -15.68 7.25 20.92
N VAL A 136 -16.98 6.91 20.94
CA VAL A 136 -17.64 6.24 19.81
C VAL A 136 -17.80 7.18 18.61
N GLU A 137 -18.24 8.42 18.85
CA GLU A 137 -18.38 9.43 17.80
C GLU A 137 -17.04 9.71 17.09
N ALA A 138 -15.97 9.92 17.86
CA ALA A 138 -14.63 10.15 17.32
C ALA A 138 -14.11 8.94 16.53
N ALA A 139 -14.25 7.73 17.08
CA ALA A 139 -13.83 6.52 16.39
C ALA A 139 -14.57 6.34 15.05
N ASN A 140 -15.90 6.54 15.05
CA ASN A 140 -16.72 6.48 13.84
C ASN A 140 -16.30 7.53 12.81
N ASN A 141 -15.99 8.77 13.23
CA ASN A 141 -15.53 9.83 12.33
C ASN A 141 -14.18 9.49 11.70
N VAL A 142 -13.25 8.91 12.46
CA VAL A 142 -11.95 8.43 11.95
C VAL A 142 -12.15 7.32 10.92
N THR A 143 -12.97 6.32 11.24
CA THR A 143 -13.17 5.15 10.36
C THR A 143 -14.01 5.48 9.14
N ASN A 144 -14.97 6.41 9.24
CA ASN A 144 -15.71 6.94 8.09
C ASN A 144 -14.77 7.72 7.15
N TRP A 145 -13.95 8.62 7.69
CA TRP A 145 -12.97 9.36 6.90
C TRP A 145 -11.96 8.43 6.22
N SER A 146 -11.36 7.50 6.97
CA SER A 146 -10.48 6.47 6.42
C SER A 146 -11.18 5.66 5.32
N GLY A 147 -12.43 5.26 5.57
CA GLY A 147 -13.28 4.57 4.59
C GLY A 147 -13.41 5.34 3.28
N THR A 148 -13.73 6.63 3.37
CA THR A 148 -13.81 7.52 2.20
C THR A 148 -12.47 7.65 1.49
N VAL A 149 -11.36 7.84 2.21
CA VAL A 149 -10.00 7.93 1.63
C VAL A 149 -9.64 6.68 0.81
N PHE A 150 -10.08 5.49 1.21
CA PHE A 150 -9.80 4.26 0.48
C PHE A 150 -10.82 3.93 -0.62
N LEU A 151 -11.96 4.62 -0.67
CA LEU A 151 -12.97 4.48 -1.74
C LEU A 151 -12.81 5.50 -2.88
N THR A 152 -12.38 6.72 -2.58
CA THR A 152 -12.15 7.78 -3.59
C THR A 152 -11.12 7.41 -4.67
N PRO A 153 -10.12 6.52 -4.47
CA PRO A 153 -9.23 6.07 -5.54
C PRO A 153 -9.96 5.39 -6.72
N LEU A 154 -11.14 4.80 -6.50
CA LEU A 154 -11.95 4.24 -7.60
C LEU A 154 -12.42 5.34 -8.56
N LEU A 155 -12.84 6.48 -8.02
CA LEU A 155 -13.23 7.64 -8.81
C LEU A 155 -12.02 8.25 -9.53
N GLY A 156 -10.89 8.39 -8.82
CA GLY A 156 -9.65 8.89 -9.42
C GLY A 156 -9.11 8.01 -10.55
N ALA A 157 -9.14 6.69 -10.38
CA ALA A 157 -8.76 5.74 -11.43
C ALA A 157 -9.69 5.84 -12.64
N PHE A 158 -11.01 5.91 -12.43
CA PHE A 158 -11.97 6.10 -13.51
C PHE A 158 -11.72 7.40 -14.30
N LEU A 159 -11.52 8.53 -13.61
CA LEU A 159 -11.23 9.82 -14.26
C LEU A 159 -9.92 9.80 -15.05
N ALA A 160 -8.89 9.15 -14.51
CA ALA A 160 -7.59 9.02 -15.17
C ALA A 160 -7.67 8.15 -16.44
N ASP A 161 -8.34 7.01 -16.36
CA ASP A 161 -8.38 6.05 -17.47
C ASP A 161 -9.40 6.43 -18.56
N ALA A 162 -10.45 7.17 -18.22
CA ALA A 162 -11.52 7.53 -19.15
C ALA A 162 -11.40 8.93 -19.79
N TYR A 163 -10.87 9.93 -19.07
CA TYR A 163 -10.96 11.33 -19.51
C TYR A 163 -9.63 12.09 -19.45
N LEU A 164 -9.06 12.28 -18.26
CA LEU A 164 -8.00 13.27 -18.02
C LEU A 164 -6.59 12.73 -18.25
N GLY A 165 -6.41 11.41 -18.22
CA GLY A 165 -5.09 10.79 -18.12
C GLY A 165 -4.53 10.82 -16.71
N ARG A 166 -3.57 9.92 -16.45
CA ARG A 166 -2.95 9.70 -15.13
C ARG A 166 -2.30 10.96 -14.57
N TYR A 167 -1.54 11.67 -15.41
CA TYR A 167 -0.80 12.86 -14.99
C TYR A 167 -1.72 14.02 -14.55
N TRP A 168 -2.70 14.41 -15.37
CA TRP A 168 -3.58 15.52 -15.02
C TRP A 168 -4.51 15.19 -13.85
N THR A 169 -4.96 13.94 -13.75
CA THR A 169 -5.73 13.49 -12.59
C THR A 169 -4.91 13.57 -11.30
N PHE A 170 -3.63 13.18 -11.36
CA PHE A 170 -2.71 13.33 -10.24
C PHE A 170 -2.47 14.81 -9.88
N VAL A 171 -2.23 15.69 -10.85
CA VAL A 171 -2.00 17.12 -10.61
C VAL A 171 -3.23 17.76 -9.95
N ALA A 172 -4.43 17.53 -10.50
CA ALA A 172 -5.66 18.02 -9.90
C ALA A 172 -5.88 17.43 -8.48
N GLY A 173 -5.67 16.13 -8.30
CA GLY A 173 -5.78 15.48 -7.00
C GLY A 173 -4.81 16.01 -5.95
N SER A 174 -3.56 16.26 -6.34
CA SER A 174 -2.53 16.79 -5.43
C SER A 174 -2.79 18.25 -5.04
N ALA A 175 -3.34 19.07 -5.94
CA ALA A 175 -3.79 20.42 -5.61
C ALA A 175 -4.96 20.41 -4.61
N VAL A 176 -5.96 19.55 -4.84
CA VAL A 176 -7.09 19.36 -3.91
C VAL A 176 -6.60 18.85 -2.55
N TYR A 177 -5.66 17.89 -2.54
CA TYR A 177 -5.08 17.37 -1.31
C TYR A 177 -4.34 18.49 -0.54
N LEU A 178 -3.48 19.26 -1.21
CA LEU A 178 -2.79 20.38 -0.58
C LEU A 178 -3.77 21.41 0.01
N MET A 179 -4.85 21.74 -0.71
CA MET A 179 -5.91 22.61 -0.19
C MET A 179 -6.54 22.04 1.08
N GLY A 180 -6.86 20.74 1.11
CA GLY A 180 -7.38 20.08 2.30
C GLY A 180 -6.42 20.11 3.49
N MET A 181 -5.12 19.90 3.25
CA MET A 181 -4.07 20.00 4.27
C MET A 181 -3.88 21.42 4.78
N LEU A 182 -4.01 22.44 3.92
CA LEU A 182 -3.97 23.85 4.33
C LEU A 182 -5.19 24.19 5.20
N LEU A 183 -6.39 23.79 4.79
CA LEU A 183 -7.62 23.98 5.57
C LEU A 183 -7.52 23.31 6.95
N LEU A 184 -7.00 22.08 7.02
CA LEU A 184 -6.83 21.37 8.29
C LEU A 184 -5.82 22.09 9.20
N THR A 185 -4.69 22.54 8.64
CA THR A 185 -3.68 23.28 9.40
C THR A 185 -4.21 24.64 9.89
N LEU A 186 -5.02 25.33 9.09
CA LEU A 186 -5.71 26.55 9.51
C LEU A 186 -6.72 26.27 10.63
N ALA A 187 -7.51 25.19 10.50
CA ALA A 187 -8.52 24.81 11.49
C ALA A 187 -7.92 24.56 12.88
N VAL A 188 -6.70 23.99 12.95
CA VAL A 188 -6.02 23.73 14.23
C VAL A 188 -5.19 24.92 14.74
N SER A 189 -4.86 25.89 13.88
CA SER A 189 -3.95 27.00 14.21
C SER A 189 -4.66 28.31 14.51
N VAL A 190 -5.78 28.59 13.84
CA VAL A 190 -6.54 29.85 14.01
C VAL A 190 -7.43 29.76 15.26
N PRO A 191 -7.29 30.67 16.24
CA PRO A 191 -8.09 30.63 17.48
C PRO A 191 -9.61 30.64 17.26
N ALA A 192 -10.11 31.36 16.26
CA ALA A 192 -11.55 31.40 15.95
C ALA A 192 -12.10 30.06 15.41
N LEU A 193 -11.23 29.20 14.85
CA LEU A 193 -11.60 27.93 14.23
C LEU A 193 -11.44 26.71 15.16
N LYS A 194 -10.97 26.92 16.39
CA LYS A 194 -10.89 25.87 17.41
C LYS A 194 -11.79 26.19 18.61
N PRO A 195 -12.41 25.18 19.24
CA PRO A 195 -13.15 25.39 20.47
C PRO A 195 -12.19 25.89 21.57
N PRO A 196 -12.70 26.71 22.51
CA PRO A 196 -11.90 27.19 23.63
C PRO A 196 -11.52 26.01 24.55
N PRO A 197 -10.43 26.14 25.33
CA PRO A 197 -10.04 25.13 26.30
C PRO A 197 -11.17 24.88 27.31
N CYS A 198 -11.25 23.66 27.84
CA CYS A 198 -12.25 23.32 28.85
C CYS A 198 -12.01 24.09 30.14
N ASP A 199 -13.09 24.49 30.80
CA ASP A 199 -13.02 25.12 32.12
C ASP A 199 -12.88 24.06 33.21
N GLY A 200 -11.78 24.10 33.97
CA GLY A 200 -11.47 23.15 35.05
C GLY A 200 -10.49 22.02 34.66
N ALA A 201 -10.08 21.22 35.64
CA ALA A 201 -9.18 20.07 35.44
C ALA A 201 -9.87 18.75 35.81
N GLY A 202 -9.69 17.72 34.99
CA GLY A 202 -10.22 16.38 35.24
C GLY A 202 -11.70 16.21 34.86
N ALA A 203 -12.36 15.20 35.43
CA ALA A 203 -13.67 14.75 34.98
C ALA A 203 -14.87 15.68 35.34
N GLY A 204 -14.61 16.83 35.98
CA GLY A 204 -15.59 17.89 36.18
C GLY A 204 -15.46 19.05 35.17
N ALA A 205 -14.55 18.95 34.20
CA ALA A 205 -14.34 20.01 33.22
C ALA A 205 -15.51 20.10 32.23
N THR A 206 -16.22 21.22 32.26
CA THR A 206 -17.24 21.54 31.25
C THR A 206 -16.55 22.03 29.99
N CYS A 207 -16.45 21.14 29.00
CA CYS A 207 -15.92 21.48 27.69
C CYS A 207 -17.06 21.98 26.78
N PRO A 208 -16.99 23.21 26.26
CA PRO A 208 -17.96 23.67 25.28
C PRO A 208 -17.86 22.84 24.01
N ARG A 209 -19.01 22.49 23.44
CA ARG A 209 -19.08 21.79 22.16
C ARG A 209 -18.53 22.68 21.05
N ALA A 210 -17.81 22.07 20.10
CA ALA A 210 -17.34 22.76 18.91
C ALA A 210 -18.53 23.34 18.12
N SER A 211 -18.36 24.56 17.62
CA SER A 211 -19.42 25.21 16.83
C SER A 211 -19.56 24.53 15.46
N ALA A 212 -20.72 24.72 14.80
CA ALA A 212 -20.96 24.18 13.48
C ALA A 212 -19.93 24.65 12.44
N LEU A 213 -19.43 25.90 12.57
CA LEU A 213 -18.38 26.44 11.71
C LEU A 213 -17.04 25.71 11.93
N GLN A 214 -16.65 25.50 13.19
CA GLN A 214 -15.39 24.82 13.55
C GLN A 214 -15.38 23.38 13.04
N LEU A 215 -16.48 22.65 13.26
CA LEU A 215 -16.67 21.30 12.72
C LEU A 215 -16.71 21.30 11.19
N GLY A 216 -17.44 22.24 10.59
CA GLY A 216 -17.57 22.36 9.13
C GLY A 216 -16.24 22.59 8.43
N VAL A 217 -15.40 23.50 8.94
CA VAL A 217 -14.06 23.74 8.37
C VAL A 217 -13.14 22.54 8.58
N TYR A 218 -13.14 21.94 9.77
CA TYR A 218 -12.28 20.80 10.09
C TYR A 218 -12.61 19.56 9.25
N PHE A 219 -13.89 19.14 9.24
CA PHE A 219 -14.35 18.01 8.42
C PHE A 219 -14.32 18.34 6.93
N GLY A 220 -14.59 19.59 6.54
CA GLY A 220 -14.39 20.06 5.17
C GLY A 220 -12.96 19.83 4.71
N GLY A 221 -11.96 20.18 5.54
CA GLY A 221 -10.55 19.88 5.31
C GLY A 221 -10.27 18.38 5.18
N LEU A 222 -10.76 17.56 6.12
CA LEU A 222 -10.58 16.11 6.10
C LEU A 222 -11.15 15.44 4.84
N TYR A 223 -12.38 15.76 4.46
CA TYR A 223 -13.00 15.16 3.27
C TYR A 223 -12.42 15.73 1.96
N THR A 224 -11.89 16.96 1.98
CA THR A 224 -11.09 17.49 0.87
C THR A 224 -9.78 16.71 0.70
N ILE A 225 -9.10 16.38 1.80
CA ILE A 225 -7.94 15.47 1.78
C ILE A 225 -8.33 14.11 1.17
N ALA A 226 -9.45 13.53 1.59
CA ALA A 226 -9.91 12.24 1.08
C ALA A 226 -10.19 12.28 -0.44
N LEU A 227 -10.78 13.36 -0.94
CA LEU A 227 -11.00 13.56 -2.37
C LEU A 227 -9.68 13.69 -3.15
N GLY A 228 -8.76 14.53 -2.65
CA GLY A 228 -7.46 14.73 -3.28
C GLY A 228 -6.60 13.46 -3.33
N HIS A 229 -6.60 12.70 -2.23
CA HIS A 229 -5.93 11.40 -2.12
C HIS A 229 -6.44 10.38 -3.15
N GLY A 230 -7.75 10.40 -3.44
CA GLY A 230 -8.35 9.57 -4.47
C GLY A 230 -7.77 9.83 -5.86
N GLY A 231 -7.42 11.08 -6.18
CA GLY A 231 -6.78 11.44 -7.44
C GLY A 231 -5.29 11.09 -7.52
N THR A 232 -4.58 11.06 -6.39
CA THR A 232 -3.13 10.84 -6.37
C THR A 232 -2.75 9.36 -6.25
N LYS A 233 -3.39 8.63 -5.33
CA LYS A 233 -3.02 7.25 -4.97
C LYS A 233 -2.99 6.24 -6.13
N PRO A 234 -4.01 6.13 -6.99
CA PRO A 234 -3.98 5.15 -8.08
C PRO A 234 -2.99 5.53 -9.20
N ASN A 235 -2.64 6.82 -9.29
CA ASN A 235 -1.88 7.37 -10.41
C ASN A 235 -0.38 7.44 -10.14
N ILE A 236 0.07 7.66 -8.90
CA ILE A 236 1.50 7.91 -8.66
C ILE A 236 2.39 6.69 -8.91
N SER A 237 1.97 5.49 -8.49
CA SER A 237 2.74 4.25 -8.71
C SER A 237 2.77 3.86 -10.19
N THR A 238 1.68 4.13 -10.91
CA THR A 238 1.56 3.85 -12.34
C THR A 238 2.37 4.85 -13.17
N ILE A 239 2.35 6.14 -12.81
CA ILE A 239 3.25 7.15 -13.39
C ILE A 239 4.71 6.76 -13.17
N GLY A 240 5.10 6.30 -11.98
CA GLY A 240 6.44 5.79 -11.71
C GLY A 240 6.82 4.59 -12.59
N ALA A 241 5.91 3.65 -12.75
CA ALA A 241 6.10 2.47 -13.61
C ALA A 241 6.23 2.84 -15.10
N ASP A 242 5.51 3.87 -15.56
CA ASP A 242 5.53 4.36 -16.94
C ASP A 242 6.86 5.04 -17.33
N GLN A 243 7.76 5.29 -16.37
CA GLN A 243 9.07 5.87 -16.66
C GLN A 243 10.06 4.87 -17.26
N PHE A 244 9.71 3.59 -17.34
CA PHE A 244 10.57 2.52 -17.87
C PHE A 244 9.89 1.82 -19.05
N ASP A 245 10.62 1.66 -20.16
CA ASP A 245 10.19 0.96 -21.37
C ASP A 245 10.27 -0.57 -21.13
N ASP A 246 9.10 -1.22 -21.10
CA ASP A 246 8.98 -2.65 -20.85
C ASP A 246 9.63 -3.52 -21.95
N PHE A 247 9.82 -2.97 -23.15
CA PHE A 247 10.45 -3.66 -24.29
C PHE A 247 11.97 -3.50 -24.32
N HIS A 248 12.55 -2.74 -23.38
CA HIS A 248 13.99 -2.58 -23.25
C HIS A 248 14.50 -3.33 -22.01
N PRO A 249 15.22 -4.46 -22.18
CA PRO A 249 15.61 -5.33 -21.06
C PRO A 249 16.35 -4.61 -19.91
N PRO A 250 17.28 -3.66 -20.15
CA PRO A 250 17.91 -2.90 -19.08
C PRO A 250 16.95 -2.00 -18.28
N GLU A 251 15.96 -1.38 -18.93
CA GLU A 251 14.98 -0.55 -18.23
C GLU A 251 13.98 -1.39 -17.44
N ARG A 252 13.60 -2.56 -17.95
CA ARG A 252 12.76 -3.53 -17.22
C ARG A 252 13.38 -3.99 -15.90
N LEU A 253 14.69 -4.23 -15.87
CA LEU A 253 15.41 -4.56 -14.61
C LEU A 253 15.46 -3.37 -13.65
N ARG A 254 15.68 -2.15 -14.17
CA ARG A 254 15.69 -0.91 -13.36
C ARG A 254 14.32 -0.62 -12.74
N LYS A 255 13.22 -0.94 -13.43
CA LYS A 255 11.84 -0.83 -12.94
C LYS A 255 11.60 -1.64 -11.67
N LEU A 256 12.17 -2.85 -11.56
CA LEU A 256 12.06 -3.66 -10.34
C LEU A 256 12.75 -2.99 -9.15
N SER A 257 13.94 -2.41 -9.38
CA SER A 257 14.66 -1.65 -8.35
C SER A 257 13.90 -0.39 -7.92
N PHE A 258 13.19 0.28 -8.83
CA PHE A 258 12.31 1.41 -8.50
C PHE A 258 11.25 1.04 -7.46
N PHE A 259 10.55 -0.08 -7.64
CA PHE A 259 9.53 -0.50 -6.67
C PHE A 259 10.10 -0.83 -5.28
N ASN A 260 11.34 -1.33 -5.20
CA ASN A 260 12.00 -1.54 -3.91
C ASN A 260 12.27 -0.22 -3.18
N TRP A 261 12.81 0.78 -3.89
CA TRP A 261 13.05 2.12 -3.33
C TRP A 261 11.76 2.85 -2.97
N TRP A 262 10.74 2.71 -3.81
CA TRP A 262 9.38 3.21 -3.56
C TRP A 262 8.83 2.67 -2.23
N MET A 263 8.89 1.35 -2.02
CA MET A 263 8.45 0.75 -0.75
C MET A 263 9.27 1.26 0.43
N PHE A 264 10.59 1.37 0.29
CA PHE A 264 11.44 1.92 1.34
C PHE A 264 11.01 3.33 1.76
N THR A 265 10.71 4.21 0.81
CA THR A 265 10.22 5.57 1.13
C THR A 265 8.84 5.58 1.76
N VAL A 266 7.94 4.69 1.34
CA VAL A 266 6.62 4.53 1.96
C VAL A 266 6.75 4.19 3.43
N PHE A 267 7.52 3.16 3.77
CA PHE A 267 7.70 2.73 5.16
C PHE A 267 8.42 3.77 6.01
N THR A 268 9.42 4.45 5.45
CA THR A 268 10.11 5.54 6.12
C THR A 268 9.14 6.68 6.47
N GLY A 269 8.27 7.07 5.53
CA GLY A 269 7.24 8.08 5.76
C GLY A 269 6.24 7.68 6.86
N ILE A 270 5.81 6.42 6.88
CA ILE A 270 4.90 5.88 7.91
C ILE A 270 5.57 5.92 9.30
N LEU A 271 6.81 5.43 9.41
CA LEU A 271 7.53 5.38 10.68
C LEU A 271 7.81 6.77 11.22
N PHE A 272 8.26 7.70 10.37
CA PHE A 272 8.48 9.08 10.78
C PHE A 272 7.18 9.73 11.27
N SER A 273 6.09 9.49 10.55
CA SER A 273 4.79 10.06 10.87
C SER A 273 4.24 9.54 12.21
N THR A 274 4.20 8.22 12.38
CA THR A 274 3.67 7.57 13.60
C THR A 274 4.53 7.83 14.84
N THR A 275 5.78 8.26 14.69
CA THR A 275 6.68 8.57 15.81
C THR A 275 6.85 10.09 16.01
N VAL A 276 7.55 10.74 15.08
CA VAL A 276 7.96 12.14 15.20
C VAL A 276 6.78 13.09 15.08
N LEU A 277 5.90 12.91 14.08
CA LEU A 277 4.75 13.81 13.92
C LEU A 277 3.73 13.64 15.04
N VAL A 278 3.45 12.39 15.44
CA VAL A 278 2.59 12.13 16.61
C VAL A 278 3.16 12.78 17.87
N TYR A 279 4.47 12.70 18.09
CA TYR A 279 5.11 13.39 19.21
C TYR A 279 4.95 14.92 19.13
N LEU A 280 5.11 15.52 17.94
CA LEU A 280 4.89 16.95 17.75
C LEU A 280 3.43 17.35 18.03
N GLN A 281 2.47 16.51 17.66
CA GLN A 281 1.04 16.76 17.89
C GLN A 281 0.67 16.72 19.37
N ASP A 282 1.11 15.68 20.08
CA ASP A 282 0.74 15.44 21.48
C ASP A 282 1.55 16.31 22.46
N SER A 283 2.86 16.48 22.22
CA SER A 283 3.77 17.10 23.19
C SER A 283 4.10 18.57 22.89
N VAL A 284 3.99 19.02 21.64
CA VAL A 284 4.37 20.39 21.24
C VAL A 284 3.15 21.22 20.88
N SER A 285 2.50 20.94 19.75
CA SER A 285 1.28 21.61 19.31
C SER A 285 0.72 20.96 18.04
N TRP A 286 -0.60 20.86 17.96
CA TRP A 286 -1.33 20.45 16.77
C TRP A 286 -1.03 21.33 15.55
N SER A 287 -0.74 22.62 15.74
CA SER A 287 -0.35 23.53 14.66
C SER A 287 0.95 23.10 13.97
N TRP A 288 1.96 22.70 14.73
CA TRP A 288 3.21 22.16 14.17
C TRP A 288 3.00 20.75 13.62
N GLY A 289 2.19 19.95 14.34
CA GLY A 289 1.84 18.59 13.97
C GLY A 289 1.19 18.44 12.60
N TYR A 290 0.37 19.39 12.16
CA TYR A 290 -0.20 19.44 10.81
C TYR A 290 0.53 20.42 9.87
N GLY A 291 1.14 21.49 10.39
CA GLY A 291 1.87 22.46 9.59
C GLY A 291 3.11 21.88 8.90
N VAL A 292 3.91 21.09 9.61
CA VAL A 292 5.10 20.43 9.04
C VAL A 292 4.73 19.52 7.85
N PRO A 293 3.79 18.56 7.97
CA PRO A 293 3.39 17.76 6.82
C PRO A 293 2.72 18.56 5.71
N THR A 294 1.98 19.64 6.00
CA THR A 294 1.42 20.51 4.95
C THR A 294 2.51 21.20 4.13
N LEU A 295 3.53 21.78 4.77
CA LEU A 295 4.65 22.42 4.08
C LEU A 295 5.48 21.41 3.29
N ALA A 296 5.73 20.25 3.88
CA ALA A 296 6.45 19.17 3.23
C ALA A 296 5.70 18.64 1.99
N LEU A 297 4.37 18.47 2.09
CA LEU A 297 3.52 18.10 0.97
C LEU A 297 3.57 19.18 -0.12
N ALA A 298 3.46 20.46 0.23
CA ALA A 298 3.54 21.57 -0.72
C ALA A 298 4.88 21.57 -1.49
N ALA A 299 6.00 21.42 -0.77
CA ALA A 299 7.32 21.30 -1.38
C ALA A 299 7.41 20.09 -2.30
N SER A 300 6.85 18.95 -1.87
CA SER A 300 6.87 17.71 -2.66
C SER A 300 6.03 17.81 -3.95
N VAL A 301 4.90 18.53 -3.92
CA VAL A 301 4.10 18.82 -5.12
C VAL A 301 4.88 19.72 -6.07
N ALA A 302 5.56 20.75 -5.57
CA ALA A 302 6.42 21.60 -6.39
C ALA A 302 7.57 20.80 -7.04
N VAL A 303 8.20 19.90 -6.29
CA VAL A 303 9.22 18.97 -6.80
C VAL A 303 8.64 18.08 -7.89
N PHE A 304 7.47 17.47 -7.66
CA PHE A 304 6.81 16.65 -8.67
C PHE A 304 6.55 17.43 -9.97
N LEU A 305 6.02 18.66 -9.86
CA LEU A 305 5.75 19.52 -11.01
C LEU A 305 7.02 19.99 -11.71
N ALA A 306 8.13 20.20 -10.99
CA ALA A 306 9.43 20.51 -11.60
C ALA A 306 9.96 19.34 -12.46
N GLY A 307 9.59 18.09 -12.14
CA GLY A 307 9.94 16.90 -12.91
C GLY A 307 9.14 16.71 -14.21
N THR A 308 8.07 17.49 -14.43
CA THR A 308 7.17 17.38 -15.60
C THR A 308 7.87 17.22 -16.96
N PRO A 309 8.87 18.03 -17.34
CA PRO A 309 9.53 17.88 -18.64
C PRO A 309 10.33 16.58 -18.79
N LEU A 310 10.61 15.87 -17.70
CA LEU A 310 11.35 14.61 -17.70
C LEU A 310 10.43 13.38 -17.75
N TYR A 311 9.13 13.54 -17.48
CA TYR A 311 8.22 12.41 -17.43
C TYR A 311 7.84 11.87 -18.81
N ARG A 312 7.67 10.54 -18.86
CA ARG A 312 6.98 9.78 -19.91
C ARG A 312 5.51 9.63 -19.52
N HIS A 313 4.60 9.74 -20.48
CA HIS A 313 3.16 9.66 -20.27
C HIS A 313 2.54 8.57 -21.14
N LYS A 314 1.48 7.92 -20.64
CA LYS A 314 0.65 7.01 -21.43
C LYS A 314 -0.71 7.63 -21.69
N LEU A 315 -1.19 7.46 -22.92
CA LEU A 315 -2.52 7.90 -23.32
C LEU A 315 -3.61 7.08 -22.60
N PRO A 316 -4.77 7.67 -22.28
CA PRO A 316 -5.89 6.95 -21.68
C PRO A 316 -6.36 5.79 -22.58
N GLN A 317 -6.51 4.59 -22.01
CA GLN A 317 -6.90 3.37 -22.74
C GLN A 317 -8.37 2.96 -22.51
N GLY A 318 -9.15 3.80 -21.83
CA GLY A 318 -10.53 3.55 -21.42
C GLY A 318 -10.63 2.75 -20.11
N SER A 319 -11.76 2.88 -19.42
CA SER A 319 -11.95 2.24 -18.11
C SER A 319 -12.36 0.76 -18.22
N PRO A 320 -11.69 -0.16 -17.50
CA PRO A 320 -12.16 -1.55 -17.35
C PRO A 320 -13.57 -1.65 -16.77
N ILE A 321 -13.96 -0.72 -15.88
CA ILE A 321 -15.25 -0.72 -15.19
C ILE A 321 -16.40 -0.48 -16.18
N THR A 322 -16.23 0.41 -17.16
CA THR A 322 -17.26 0.67 -18.16
C THR A 322 -17.46 -0.52 -19.09
N ARG A 323 -16.38 -1.25 -19.42
CA ARG A 323 -16.46 -2.50 -20.20
C ARG A 323 -17.25 -3.57 -19.45
N MET A 324 -16.97 -3.77 -18.16
CA MET A 324 -17.72 -4.71 -17.33
C MET A 324 -19.19 -4.30 -17.20
N GLY A 325 -19.46 -3.01 -16.98
CA GLY A 325 -20.81 -2.46 -16.94
C GLY A 325 -21.59 -2.71 -18.24
N LYS A 326 -20.93 -2.53 -19.39
CA LYS A 326 -21.50 -2.86 -20.72
C LYS A 326 -21.86 -4.34 -20.82
N VAL A 327 -20.98 -5.25 -20.41
CA VAL A 327 -21.23 -6.71 -20.41
C VAL A 327 -22.43 -7.07 -19.55
N VAL A 328 -22.50 -6.54 -18.32
CA VAL A 328 -23.62 -6.81 -17.40
C VAL A 328 -24.93 -6.24 -17.96
N ALA A 329 -24.92 -5.00 -18.45
CA ALA A 329 -26.10 -4.38 -19.04
C ALA A 329 -26.59 -5.14 -20.29
N ALA A 330 -25.67 -5.57 -21.16
CA ALA A 330 -25.99 -6.38 -22.34
C ALA A 330 -26.57 -7.74 -21.96
N ALA A 331 -26.02 -8.41 -20.94
CA ALA A 331 -26.53 -9.70 -20.45
C ALA A 331 -27.94 -9.59 -19.82
N VAL A 332 -28.21 -8.49 -19.11
CA VAL A 332 -29.54 -8.20 -18.52
C VAL A 332 -30.54 -7.86 -19.63
N TRP A 333 -30.15 -7.06 -20.63
CA TRP A 333 -31.02 -6.76 -21.77
C TRP A 333 -31.36 -8.02 -22.57
N LYS A 334 -30.36 -8.88 -22.82
CA LYS A 334 -30.52 -10.18 -23.49
C LYS A 334 -31.00 -11.30 -22.53
N CYS A 335 -31.62 -10.98 -21.40
CA CYS A 335 -31.97 -11.99 -20.39
C CYS A 335 -32.94 -13.08 -20.88
N ARG A 336 -33.69 -12.81 -21.95
CA ARG A 336 -34.63 -13.77 -22.58
C ARG A 336 -34.01 -14.56 -23.75
N VAL A 337 -32.78 -14.23 -24.16
CA VAL A 337 -32.09 -14.88 -25.27
C VAL A 337 -31.47 -16.20 -24.80
N THR A 338 -31.66 -17.25 -25.59
CA THR A 338 -31.04 -18.56 -25.38
C THR A 338 -29.58 -18.52 -25.80
N VAL A 339 -28.69 -18.96 -24.91
CA VAL A 339 -27.27 -19.12 -25.23
C VAL A 339 -27.12 -20.40 -26.05
N PRO A 340 -26.43 -20.38 -27.21
CA PRO A 340 -26.14 -21.59 -27.97
C PRO A 340 -25.41 -22.65 -27.14
N ASN A 341 -25.64 -23.92 -27.45
CA ASN A 341 -24.95 -25.03 -26.79
C ASN A 341 -23.47 -25.11 -27.20
N ASP A 342 -23.17 -24.72 -28.44
CA ASP A 342 -21.79 -24.54 -28.91
C ASP A 342 -21.31 -23.12 -28.59
N LEU A 343 -20.32 -23.01 -27.71
CA LEU A 343 -19.76 -21.73 -27.29
C LEU A 343 -18.90 -21.06 -28.39
N SER A 344 -18.54 -21.79 -29.44
CA SER A 344 -17.82 -21.23 -30.60
C SER A 344 -18.69 -20.32 -31.47
N GLU A 345 -20.02 -20.41 -31.36
CA GLU A 345 -20.98 -19.54 -32.08
C GLU A 345 -21.12 -18.14 -31.46
N LEU A 346 -20.53 -17.92 -30.28
CA LEU A 346 -20.54 -16.61 -29.61
C LEU A 346 -19.68 -15.60 -30.38
N HIS A 347 -20.05 -14.32 -30.28
CA HIS A 347 -19.31 -13.27 -30.94
C HIS A 347 -17.91 -13.11 -30.35
N GLU A 348 -16.90 -13.33 -31.19
CA GLU A 348 -15.51 -13.00 -30.91
C GLU A 348 -14.95 -12.11 -32.03
N ALA A 349 -14.02 -11.21 -31.69
CA ALA A 349 -13.36 -10.35 -32.65
C ALA A 349 -12.17 -11.08 -33.32
N ASP A 350 -11.74 -10.61 -34.49
CA ASP A 350 -10.64 -11.24 -35.22
C ASP A 350 -9.32 -11.19 -34.43
N PRO A 351 -8.43 -12.20 -34.58
CA PRO A 351 -7.15 -12.25 -33.86
C PRO A 351 -6.29 -10.99 -34.04
N GLU A 352 -6.38 -10.34 -35.19
CA GLU A 352 -5.67 -9.10 -35.54
C GLU A 352 -6.10 -7.90 -34.69
N TYR A 353 -7.36 -7.87 -34.26
CA TYR A 353 -7.87 -6.87 -33.32
C TYR A 353 -7.17 -6.97 -31.96
N TYR A 354 -6.89 -8.20 -31.52
CA TYR A 354 -6.26 -8.50 -30.24
C TYR A 354 -4.75 -8.25 -30.27
N THR A 355 -4.06 -8.64 -31.34
CA THR A 355 -2.63 -8.33 -31.52
C THR A 355 -2.38 -6.83 -31.67
N GLY A 356 -3.23 -6.10 -32.39
CA GLY A 356 -3.14 -4.64 -32.52
C GLY A 356 -3.34 -3.89 -31.21
N LYS A 357 -4.17 -4.43 -30.30
CA LYS A 357 -4.40 -3.86 -28.95
C LYS A 357 -3.58 -4.51 -27.84
N LYS A 358 -2.67 -5.44 -28.18
CA LYS A 358 -1.87 -6.23 -27.22
C LYS A 358 -2.72 -6.89 -26.12
N ARG A 359 -3.86 -7.47 -26.50
CA ARG A 359 -4.78 -8.17 -25.60
C ARG A 359 -4.74 -9.66 -25.85
N PHE A 360 -4.97 -10.43 -24.79
CA PHE A 360 -5.06 -11.88 -24.86
C PHE A 360 -6.51 -12.31 -25.07
N ARG A 361 -6.74 -13.18 -26.05
CA ARG A 361 -8.02 -13.83 -26.27
C ARG A 361 -8.25 -14.84 -25.14
N VAL A 362 -9.44 -14.86 -24.58
CA VAL A 362 -9.82 -15.82 -23.53
C VAL A 362 -10.95 -16.69 -24.05
N ASP A 363 -10.81 -18.00 -23.92
CA ASP A 363 -11.80 -18.96 -24.39
C ASP A 363 -13.05 -18.98 -23.50
N ALA A 364 -14.19 -19.24 -24.13
CA ALA A 364 -15.48 -19.27 -23.46
C ALA A 364 -15.56 -20.39 -22.41
N THR A 365 -16.03 -20.05 -21.21
CA THR A 365 -16.24 -20.99 -20.11
C THR A 365 -17.73 -21.18 -19.81
N SER A 366 -18.12 -22.38 -19.37
CA SER A 366 -19.50 -22.71 -18.98
C SER A 366 -19.93 -22.09 -17.64
N SER A 367 -19.00 -21.55 -16.85
CA SER A 367 -19.31 -20.84 -15.59
C SER A 367 -20.04 -19.53 -15.85
N MET A 368 -21.01 -19.18 -14.99
CA MET A 368 -21.83 -17.95 -15.11
C MET A 368 -22.46 -17.78 -16.51
N ARG A 369 -23.13 -18.83 -17.03
CA ARG A 369 -23.73 -18.84 -18.39
C ARG A 369 -24.61 -17.63 -18.70
N PHE A 370 -25.23 -17.00 -17.70
CA PHE A 370 -26.06 -15.82 -17.93
C PHE A 370 -25.28 -14.66 -18.55
N LEU A 371 -23.99 -14.50 -18.26
CA LEU A 371 -23.15 -13.45 -18.84
C LEU A 371 -22.81 -13.74 -20.32
N ASN A 372 -22.82 -15.00 -20.75
CA ASN A 372 -22.61 -15.36 -22.17
C ASN A 372 -23.68 -14.78 -23.09
N ARG A 373 -24.86 -14.44 -22.54
CA ARG A 373 -25.93 -13.78 -23.29
C ARG A 373 -25.45 -12.47 -23.94
N ALA A 374 -24.52 -11.75 -23.31
CA ALA A 374 -23.97 -10.51 -23.86
C ALA A 374 -23.22 -10.70 -25.19
N ALA A 375 -22.67 -11.90 -25.43
CA ALA A 375 -21.92 -12.24 -26.65
C ALA A 375 -22.78 -12.92 -27.73
N VAL A 376 -24.09 -13.10 -27.52
CA VAL A 376 -24.99 -13.66 -28.53
C VAL A 376 -25.31 -12.60 -29.58
N LYS A 377 -25.15 -12.93 -30.87
CA LYS A 377 -25.57 -12.05 -31.98
C LYS A 377 -27.10 -12.03 -32.07
N THR A 378 -27.68 -10.83 -32.17
CA THR A 378 -29.13 -10.62 -32.32
C THR A 378 -29.31 -9.50 -33.31
N GLU A 379 -30.15 -9.70 -34.34
CA GLU A 379 -30.30 -8.75 -35.45
C GLU A 379 -30.92 -7.41 -35.01
N ASP A 380 -31.79 -7.42 -33.99
CA ASP A 380 -32.49 -6.23 -33.47
C ASP A 380 -31.79 -5.56 -32.26
N ALA A 381 -30.55 -5.95 -31.93
CA ALA A 381 -29.87 -5.42 -30.74
C ALA A 381 -29.18 -4.07 -31.03
N PRO A 382 -29.28 -3.08 -30.11
CA PRO A 382 -28.53 -1.85 -30.24
C PRO A 382 -27.01 -2.14 -30.20
N GLY A 383 -26.21 -1.40 -30.95
CA GLY A 383 -24.77 -1.70 -31.14
C GLY A 383 -23.92 -1.75 -29.86
N TRP A 384 -24.40 -1.17 -28.75
CA TRP A 384 -23.76 -1.28 -27.44
C TRP A 384 -24.04 -2.62 -26.73
N ALA A 385 -25.08 -3.36 -27.11
CA ALA A 385 -25.51 -4.60 -26.46
C ALA A 385 -24.79 -5.86 -26.99
N LEU A 386 -23.81 -5.70 -27.90
CA LEU A 386 -22.95 -6.78 -28.37
C LEU A 386 -21.54 -6.64 -27.77
N CYS A 387 -21.12 -7.68 -27.05
CA CYS A 387 -19.80 -7.81 -26.41
C CYS A 387 -19.04 -9.00 -26.98
N THR A 388 -17.71 -9.00 -26.89
CA THR A 388 -16.92 -10.17 -27.28
C THR A 388 -16.86 -11.21 -26.16
N VAL A 389 -16.62 -12.48 -26.50
CA VAL A 389 -16.40 -13.56 -25.51
C VAL A 389 -15.30 -13.20 -24.54
N THR A 390 -14.18 -12.64 -25.02
CA THR A 390 -13.09 -12.18 -24.17
C THR A 390 -13.56 -11.14 -23.12
N GLU A 391 -14.36 -10.13 -23.50
CA GLU A 391 -14.89 -9.14 -22.53
C GLU A 391 -15.80 -9.80 -21.47
N VAL A 392 -16.58 -10.81 -21.88
CA VAL A 392 -17.46 -11.57 -20.99
C VAL A 392 -16.66 -12.41 -19.99
N GLU A 393 -15.63 -13.12 -20.45
CA GLU A 393 -14.80 -13.96 -19.58
C GLU A 393 -13.95 -13.14 -18.60
N GLU A 394 -13.39 -12.00 -19.04
CA GLU A 394 -12.73 -11.04 -18.14
C GLU A 394 -13.68 -10.60 -17.00
N THR A 395 -14.95 -10.34 -17.33
CA THR A 395 -15.98 -9.94 -16.36
C THR A 395 -16.32 -11.08 -15.39
N LYS A 396 -16.42 -12.32 -15.89
CA LYS A 396 -16.66 -13.51 -15.05
C LYS A 396 -15.54 -13.76 -14.05
N GLN A 397 -14.29 -13.60 -14.47
CA GLN A 397 -13.13 -13.77 -13.60
C GLN A 397 -13.18 -12.80 -12.42
N ILE A 398 -13.45 -11.51 -12.66
CA ILE A 398 -13.66 -10.54 -11.58
C ILE A 398 -14.88 -10.92 -10.72
N GLY A 399 -15.97 -11.40 -11.32
CA GLY A 399 -17.15 -11.88 -10.61
C GLY A 399 -16.84 -13.01 -9.61
N LYS A 400 -15.93 -13.94 -9.96
CA LYS A 400 -15.48 -15.03 -9.07
C LYS A 400 -14.68 -14.53 -7.87
N LEU A 401 -14.07 -13.33 -7.95
CA LEU A 401 -13.30 -12.72 -6.87
C LEU A 401 -14.18 -11.98 -5.84
N VAL A 402 -15.38 -11.55 -6.22
CA VAL A 402 -16.28 -10.76 -5.36
C VAL A 402 -16.65 -11.46 -4.04
N PRO A 403 -16.99 -12.77 -4.00
CA PRO A 403 -17.27 -13.45 -2.75
C PRO A 403 -16.07 -13.46 -1.78
N LEU A 404 -14.85 -13.66 -2.30
CA LEU A 404 -13.64 -13.60 -1.51
C LEU A 404 -13.34 -12.17 -1.05
N LEU A 405 -13.62 -11.17 -1.89
CA LEU A 405 -13.52 -9.76 -1.50
C LEU A 405 -14.41 -9.44 -0.29
N ALA A 406 -15.64 -9.96 -0.25
CA ALA A 406 -16.55 -9.72 0.86
C ALA A 406 -16.00 -10.25 2.20
N THR A 407 -15.29 -11.38 2.19
CA THR A 407 -14.63 -11.91 3.40
C THR A 407 -13.43 -11.08 3.89
N MET A 408 -12.97 -10.10 3.10
CA MET A 408 -11.90 -9.18 3.52
C MET A 408 -12.44 -7.97 4.28
N PHE A 409 -13.76 -7.70 4.27
CA PHE A 409 -14.32 -6.52 4.93
C PHE A 409 -14.18 -6.56 6.45
N VAL A 410 -14.48 -7.69 7.08
CA VAL A 410 -14.33 -7.86 8.54
C VAL A 410 -12.87 -7.70 8.96
N PRO A 411 -11.88 -8.37 8.35
CA PRO A 411 -10.46 -8.18 8.64
C PRO A 411 -9.99 -6.73 8.55
N CYS A 412 -10.42 -6.01 7.51
CA CYS A 412 -10.13 -4.58 7.36
C CYS A 412 -10.82 -3.73 8.45
N ALA A 413 -11.99 -4.12 8.95
CA ALA A 413 -12.65 -3.46 10.08
C ALA A 413 -11.89 -3.66 11.40
N LEU A 414 -11.28 -4.84 11.60
CA LEU A 414 -10.43 -5.11 12.77
C LEU A 414 -9.15 -4.26 12.73
N MET A 415 -8.60 -4.03 11.54
CA MET A 415 -7.45 -3.14 11.36
C MET A 415 -7.73 -1.69 11.76
N ALA A 416 -8.96 -1.22 11.53
CA ALA A 416 -9.36 0.13 11.91
C ALA A 416 -9.28 0.39 13.42
N GLN A 417 -9.26 -0.65 14.26
CA GLN A 417 -9.12 -0.51 15.72
C GLN A 417 -7.76 0.07 16.15
N VAL A 418 -6.70 -0.18 15.34
CA VAL A 418 -5.33 0.26 15.62
C VAL A 418 -5.23 1.78 15.77
N GLY A 419 -5.91 2.53 14.90
CA GLY A 419 -5.93 4.00 14.91
C GLY A 419 -7.04 4.63 15.75
N THR A 420 -7.86 3.82 16.42
CA THR A 420 -9.04 4.30 17.18
C THR A 420 -9.01 3.83 18.62
N LEU A 421 -9.68 2.71 18.94
CA LEU A 421 -9.84 2.24 20.31
C LEU A 421 -8.52 1.79 20.94
N PHE A 422 -7.58 1.25 20.16
CA PHE A 422 -6.26 0.89 20.67
C PHE A 422 -5.48 2.12 21.15
N VAL A 423 -5.56 3.23 20.42
CA VAL A 423 -4.97 4.51 20.83
C VAL A 423 -5.64 5.02 22.10
N ARG A 424 -6.98 4.97 22.16
CA ARG A 424 -7.74 5.41 23.34
C ARG A 424 -7.45 4.59 24.59
N GLN A 425 -7.23 3.27 24.47
CA GLN A 425 -6.76 2.45 25.59
C GLN A 425 -5.42 2.97 26.14
N GLY A 426 -4.49 3.36 25.27
CA GLY A 426 -3.18 3.87 25.65
C GLY A 426 -3.22 5.17 26.47
N VAL A 427 -4.28 5.97 26.31
CA VAL A 427 -4.50 7.20 27.11
C VAL A 427 -4.76 6.88 28.60
N THR A 428 -5.34 5.72 28.90
CA THR A 428 -5.69 5.32 30.27
C THR A 428 -4.52 4.75 31.07
N LEU A 429 -3.34 4.62 30.46
CA LEU A 429 -2.17 3.94 31.01
C LEU A 429 -1.04 4.93 31.32
N ASP A 430 -0.08 4.52 32.14
CA ASP A 430 1.15 5.28 32.39
C ASP A 430 2.05 5.25 31.15
N ARG A 431 2.29 6.45 30.60
CA ARG A 431 3.03 6.70 29.36
C ARG A 431 4.48 7.11 29.60
N ARG A 432 4.92 7.21 30.86
CA ARG A 432 6.26 7.66 31.22
C ARG A 432 7.31 6.59 30.93
N LEU A 433 8.35 6.99 30.21
CA LEU A 433 9.52 6.18 29.90
C LEU A 433 10.75 6.77 30.61
N GLY A 434 11.42 5.93 31.42
CA GLY A 434 12.59 6.30 32.22
C GLY A 434 12.27 6.67 33.68
N ARG A 435 13.29 6.58 34.54
CA ARG A 435 13.20 6.87 35.99
C ARG A 435 13.85 8.21 36.40
N GLY A 436 14.12 9.10 35.43
CA GLY A 436 14.80 10.39 35.66
C GLY A 436 13.87 11.56 36.00
N ALA A 437 14.45 12.74 36.24
CA ALA A 437 13.74 13.97 36.62
C ALA A 437 12.78 14.53 35.53
N SER A 438 12.99 14.16 34.27
CA SER A 438 12.11 14.48 33.13
C SER A 438 11.77 13.21 32.33
N PRO A 439 10.79 12.40 32.80
CA PRO A 439 10.41 11.19 32.09
C PRO A 439 9.81 11.53 30.72
N PHE A 440 10.27 10.86 29.67
CA PHE A 440 9.73 11.03 28.33
C PHE A 440 8.31 10.43 28.29
N GLN A 441 7.32 11.20 27.85
CA GLN A 441 5.95 10.70 27.71
C GLN A 441 5.74 10.18 26.30
N VAL A 442 5.49 8.87 26.17
CA VAL A 442 5.24 8.24 24.87
C VAL A 442 3.81 8.56 24.42
N PRO A 443 3.62 9.16 23.23
CA PRO A 443 2.29 9.35 22.67
C PRO A 443 1.57 8.01 22.44
N PRO A 444 0.29 7.86 22.81
CA PRO A 444 -0.44 6.59 22.64
C PRO A 444 -0.48 6.09 21.20
N ALA A 445 -0.67 7.00 20.24
CA ALA A 445 -0.71 6.66 18.83
C ALA A 445 0.64 6.16 18.28
N SER A 446 1.76 6.46 18.95
CA SER A 446 3.09 6.00 18.52
C SER A 446 3.30 4.49 18.66
N LEU A 447 2.45 3.79 19.40
CA LEU A 447 2.43 2.32 19.37
C LEU A 447 2.08 1.76 17.99
N GLY A 448 1.45 2.55 17.11
CA GLY A 448 1.24 2.20 15.70
C GLY A 448 2.55 1.95 14.93
N ALA A 449 3.67 2.54 15.36
CA ALA A 449 4.98 2.25 14.77
C ALA A 449 5.38 0.77 14.95
N CYS A 450 4.99 0.14 16.05
CA CYS A 450 5.25 -1.28 16.30
C CYS A 450 4.53 -2.19 15.29
N VAL A 451 3.34 -1.80 14.81
CA VAL A 451 2.62 -2.54 13.74
C VAL A 451 3.46 -2.54 12.47
N THR A 452 3.93 -1.36 12.05
CA THR A 452 4.72 -1.18 10.84
C THR A 452 6.05 -1.93 10.92
N LEU A 453 6.78 -1.79 12.04
CA LEU A 453 8.05 -2.49 12.26
C LEU A 453 7.87 -4.01 12.27
N THR A 454 6.84 -4.51 12.97
CA THR A 454 6.58 -5.95 13.02
C THR A 454 6.19 -6.48 11.65
N MET A 455 5.34 -5.76 10.91
CA MET A 455 4.98 -6.12 9.53
C MET A 455 6.22 -6.26 8.65
N LEU A 456 7.15 -5.28 8.70
CA LEU A 456 8.40 -5.31 7.94
C LEU A 456 9.28 -6.51 8.30
N VAL A 457 9.47 -6.77 9.59
CA VAL A 457 10.25 -7.92 10.07
C VAL A 457 9.59 -9.22 9.62
N CYS A 458 8.27 -9.36 9.77
CA CYS A 458 7.53 -10.56 9.35
C CYS A 458 7.62 -10.79 7.84
N VAL A 459 7.51 -9.75 7.00
CA VAL A 459 7.69 -9.87 5.54
C VAL A 459 9.12 -10.32 5.21
N ALA A 460 10.13 -9.70 5.80
CA ALA A 460 11.53 -10.09 5.56
C ALA A 460 11.82 -11.53 6.01
N VAL A 461 11.29 -11.95 7.16
CA VAL A 461 11.39 -13.32 7.66
C VAL A 461 10.63 -14.30 6.77
N TYR A 462 9.45 -13.93 6.28
CA TYR A 462 8.68 -14.75 5.35
C TYR A 462 9.49 -15.03 4.08
N ASP A 463 10.03 -13.99 3.44
CA ASP A 463 10.75 -14.13 2.17
C ASP A 463 12.11 -14.82 2.33
N ARG A 464 12.85 -14.55 3.42
CA ARG A 464 14.21 -15.07 3.62
C ARG A 464 14.27 -16.43 4.29
N ALA A 465 13.32 -16.76 5.16
CA ALA A 465 13.34 -17.98 5.94
C ALA A 465 12.19 -18.94 5.57
N LEU A 466 10.94 -18.47 5.60
CA LEU A 466 9.78 -19.35 5.36
C LEU A 466 9.70 -19.81 3.91
N VAL A 467 9.84 -18.92 2.92
CA VAL A 467 9.71 -19.30 1.49
C VAL A 467 10.76 -20.35 1.10
N PRO A 468 12.07 -20.18 1.37
CA PRO A 468 13.05 -21.21 1.04
C PRO A 468 12.84 -22.53 1.77
N PHE A 469 12.35 -22.50 3.01
CA PHE A 469 12.04 -23.70 3.78
C PHE A 469 10.81 -24.43 3.22
N LEU A 470 9.71 -23.71 3.00
CA LEU A 470 8.45 -24.27 2.55
C LEU A 470 8.52 -24.73 1.11
N ARG A 471 9.23 -24.02 0.22
CA ARG A 471 9.43 -24.44 -1.17
C ARG A 471 10.05 -25.83 -1.30
N ARG A 472 10.94 -26.23 -0.38
CA ARG A 472 11.51 -27.59 -0.35
C ARG A 472 10.44 -28.65 -0.08
N ARG A 473 9.37 -28.31 0.65
CA ARG A 473 8.28 -29.22 1.03
C ARG A 473 7.10 -29.17 0.08
N THR A 474 6.65 -27.97 -0.29
CA THR A 474 5.42 -27.75 -1.06
C THR A 474 5.66 -27.73 -2.57
N LYS A 475 6.93 -27.62 -3.01
CA LYS A 475 7.33 -27.39 -4.40
C LYS A 475 6.73 -26.12 -5.04
N ASN A 476 6.03 -25.30 -4.26
CA ASN A 476 5.47 -24.03 -4.72
C ASN A 476 6.56 -22.93 -4.66
N PRO A 477 6.83 -22.17 -5.74
CA PRO A 477 7.82 -21.08 -5.72
C PRO A 477 7.53 -20.01 -4.67
N ARG A 478 6.25 -19.79 -4.33
CA ARG A 478 5.80 -18.82 -3.30
C ARG A 478 5.78 -19.41 -1.88
N GLY A 479 6.22 -20.66 -1.70
CA GLY A 479 6.18 -21.37 -0.41
C GLY A 479 4.79 -21.96 -0.09
N ILE A 480 3.77 -21.11 0.05
CA ILE A 480 2.35 -21.50 0.26
C ILE A 480 1.45 -20.84 -0.79
N THR A 481 0.20 -21.31 -0.92
CA THR A 481 -0.76 -20.64 -1.81
C THR A 481 -1.19 -19.29 -1.24
N LEU A 482 -1.63 -18.37 -2.11
CA LEU A 482 -2.07 -17.04 -1.69
C LEU A 482 -3.28 -17.10 -0.74
N LEU A 483 -4.20 -18.04 -0.95
CA LEU A 483 -5.35 -18.26 -0.06
C LEU A 483 -4.90 -18.80 1.31
N GLN A 484 -3.89 -19.67 1.36
CA GLN A 484 -3.29 -20.12 2.62
C GLN A 484 -2.60 -18.98 3.36
N ARG A 485 -1.89 -18.10 2.64
CA ARG A 485 -1.25 -16.91 3.21
C ARG A 485 -2.29 -15.98 3.83
N ILE A 486 -3.37 -15.69 3.11
CA ILE A 486 -4.51 -14.90 3.62
C ILE A 486 -5.13 -15.59 4.85
N GLY A 487 -5.42 -16.89 4.76
CA GLY A 487 -5.99 -17.67 5.86
C GLY A 487 -5.13 -17.67 7.14
N ALA A 488 -3.81 -17.73 7.00
CA ALA A 488 -2.88 -17.60 8.14
C ALA A 488 -2.97 -16.21 8.78
N GLY A 489 -3.05 -15.15 7.98
CA GLY A 489 -3.27 -13.78 8.47
C GLY A 489 -4.61 -13.63 9.21
N LEU A 490 -5.69 -14.21 8.68
CA LEU A 490 -7.00 -14.23 9.32
C LEU A 490 -6.98 -14.97 10.66
N LEU A 491 -6.32 -16.12 10.72
CA LEU A 491 -6.15 -16.88 11.97
C LEU A 491 -5.37 -16.07 13.01
N LEU A 492 -4.29 -15.39 12.59
CA LEU A 492 -3.53 -14.50 13.45
C LEU A 492 -4.40 -13.33 13.95
N GLN A 493 -5.26 -12.74 13.11
CA GLN A 493 -6.19 -11.70 13.56
C GLN A 493 -7.20 -12.18 14.61
N VAL A 494 -7.71 -13.41 14.49
CA VAL A 494 -8.57 -14.03 15.53
C VAL A 494 -7.80 -14.11 16.85
N ALA A 495 -6.57 -14.63 16.81
CA ALA A 495 -5.71 -14.70 17.98
C ALA A 495 -5.39 -13.31 18.56
N THR A 496 -5.12 -12.31 17.71
CA THR A 496 -4.91 -10.91 18.10
C THR A 496 -6.11 -10.38 18.87
N MET A 497 -7.32 -10.49 18.33
CA MET A 497 -8.53 -9.98 19.01
C MET A 497 -8.83 -10.71 20.33
N ALA A 498 -8.60 -12.03 20.38
CA ALA A 498 -8.75 -12.79 21.63
C ALA A 498 -7.74 -12.35 22.70
N ILE A 499 -6.48 -12.10 22.31
CA ILE A 499 -5.44 -11.59 23.20
C ILE A 499 -5.75 -10.16 23.64
N THR A 500 -6.20 -9.29 22.72
CA THR A 500 -6.67 -7.93 23.04
C THR A 500 -7.78 -7.97 24.09
N ALA A 501 -8.78 -8.84 23.93
CA ALA A 501 -9.86 -9.00 24.90
C ALA A 501 -9.35 -9.46 26.28
N ALA A 502 -8.40 -10.39 26.32
CA ALA A 502 -7.79 -10.88 27.56
C ALA A 502 -6.93 -9.82 28.26
N VAL A 503 -6.12 -9.07 27.50
CA VAL A 503 -5.32 -7.94 28.00
C VAL A 503 -6.23 -6.87 28.58
N GLU A 504 -7.31 -6.54 27.86
CA GLU A 504 -8.28 -5.55 28.32
C GLU A 504 -9.04 -6.00 29.57
N SER A 505 -9.39 -7.28 29.66
CA SER A 505 -10.00 -7.86 30.87
C SER A 505 -9.10 -7.68 32.10
N ARG A 506 -7.78 -7.88 31.93
CA ARG A 506 -6.79 -7.66 33.00
C ARG A 506 -6.64 -6.18 33.34
N ARG A 507 -6.59 -5.29 32.34
CA ARG A 507 -6.53 -3.83 32.54
C ARG A 507 -7.74 -3.32 33.31
N LEU A 508 -8.95 -3.73 32.92
CA LEU A 508 -10.19 -3.38 33.60
C LEU A 508 -10.29 -3.99 35.00
N GLY A 509 -9.82 -5.22 35.20
CA GLY A 509 -9.72 -5.82 36.53
C GLY A 509 -8.82 -5.00 37.47
N PHE A 510 -7.68 -4.55 36.96
CA PHE A 510 -6.78 -3.65 37.69
C PHE A 510 -7.46 -2.30 37.99
N ALA A 511 -8.13 -1.69 37.00
CA ALA A 511 -8.85 -0.43 37.16
C ALA A 511 -9.99 -0.47 38.18
N ARG A 512 -10.64 -1.64 38.37
CA ARG A 512 -11.66 -1.81 39.42
C ARG A 512 -11.05 -1.97 40.81
N SER A 513 -9.89 -2.62 40.90
CA SER A 513 -9.19 -2.85 42.17
C SER A 513 -8.49 -1.61 42.71
N HIS A 514 -8.04 -0.73 41.81
CA HIS A 514 -7.43 0.55 42.16
C HIS A 514 -8.46 1.63 41.86
N SER A 515 -9.07 2.21 42.89
CA SER A 515 -9.95 3.37 42.76
C SER A 515 -9.13 4.55 42.23
N ALA A 516 -8.88 4.58 40.93
CA ALA A 516 -8.24 5.69 40.28
C ALA A 516 -9.14 6.91 40.49
N ALA A 517 -8.57 8.02 40.95
CA ALA A 517 -9.26 9.30 40.90
C ALA A 517 -9.78 9.51 39.47
N LEU A 518 -11.01 9.99 39.32
CA LEU A 518 -11.69 10.15 38.03
C LEU A 518 -10.75 10.83 37.01
N GLY A 519 -10.39 10.12 35.94
CA GLY A 519 -9.54 10.63 34.85
C GLY A 519 -8.02 10.53 35.05
N ALA A 520 -7.52 9.97 36.15
CA ALA A 520 -6.10 9.71 36.32
C ALA A 520 -5.65 8.46 35.52
N PRO A 521 -4.48 8.48 34.86
CA PRO A 521 -3.92 7.29 34.24
C PRO A 521 -3.68 6.19 35.28
N LEU A 522 -4.00 4.95 34.90
CA LEU A 522 -3.68 3.79 35.72
C LEU A 522 -2.16 3.66 35.84
N PRO A 523 -1.63 3.27 37.01
CA PRO A 523 -0.19 2.98 37.20
C PRO A 523 0.22 1.65 36.54
N LEU A 524 -0.26 1.40 35.32
CA LEU A 524 0.10 0.31 34.43
C LEU A 524 0.83 0.90 33.24
N THR A 525 1.98 0.31 32.88
CA THR A 525 2.73 0.78 31.72
C THR A 525 1.94 0.63 30.42
N ILE A 526 2.05 1.61 29.53
CA ILE A 526 1.47 1.57 28.19
C ILE A 526 1.91 0.33 27.37
N PHE A 527 3.09 -0.24 27.66
CA PHE A 527 3.59 -1.44 26.98
C PHE A 527 2.78 -2.71 27.25
N VAL A 528 1.82 -2.69 28.18
CA VAL A 528 0.83 -3.77 28.32
C VAL A 528 0.02 -3.96 27.02
N LEU A 529 -0.14 -2.91 26.21
CA LEU A 529 -0.80 -2.97 24.91
C LEU A 529 0.13 -3.47 23.78
N LEU A 530 1.43 -3.62 24.01
CA LEU A 530 2.37 -4.01 22.94
C LEU A 530 2.00 -5.34 22.24
N PRO A 531 1.51 -6.40 22.92
CA PRO A 531 1.16 -7.66 22.26
C PRO A 531 0.12 -7.50 21.14
N GLN A 532 -0.93 -6.69 21.34
CA GLN A 532 -1.96 -6.49 20.32
C GLN A 532 -1.43 -5.72 19.09
N PHE A 533 -0.53 -4.75 19.26
CA PHE A 533 0.07 -4.03 18.12
C PHE A 533 1.06 -4.93 17.35
N VAL A 534 1.90 -5.70 18.05
CA VAL A 534 2.87 -6.63 17.42
C VAL A 534 2.13 -7.73 16.66
N LEU A 535 1.15 -8.39 17.30
CA LEU A 535 0.39 -9.46 16.65
C LEU A 535 -0.45 -8.93 15.48
N MET A 536 -0.96 -7.70 15.57
CA MET A 536 -1.64 -7.08 14.44
C MET A 536 -0.69 -6.85 13.25
N GLY A 537 0.51 -6.32 13.49
CA GLY A 537 1.53 -6.16 12.44
C GLY A 537 1.96 -7.49 11.83
N ALA A 538 2.08 -8.55 12.63
CA ALA A 538 2.35 -9.89 12.14
C ALA A 538 1.18 -10.43 11.28
N ALA A 539 -0.06 -10.27 11.73
CA ALA A 539 -1.23 -10.69 10.97
C ALA A 539 -1.32 -10.00 9.61
N ASP A 540 -1.02 -8.70 9.56
CA ASP A 540 -1.04 -7.89 8.34
C ASP A 540 0.02 -8.26 7.32
N ALA A 541 1.21 -8.67 7.77
CA ALA A 541 2.27 -9.16 6.87
C ALA A 541 1.81 -10.37 6.03
N PHE A 542 0.90 -11.19 6.57
CA PHE A 542 0.30 -12.31 5.85
C PHE A 542 -0.97 -11.88 5.10
N LEU A 543 -1.89 -11.22 5.79
CA LEU A 543 -3.21 -10.88 5.26
C LEU A 543 -3.12 -9.85 4.14
N VAL A 544 -2.56 -8.67 4.41
CA VAL A 544 -2.62 -7.51 3.50
C VAL A 544 -1.78 -7.77 2.27
N VAL A 545 -0.57 -8.30 2.47
CA VAL A 545 0.31 -8.65 1.35
C VAL A 545 -0.32 -9.77 0.51
N GLY A 546 -0.85 -10.82 1.17
CA GLY A 546 -1.55 -11.90 0.48
C GLY A 546 -2.79 -11.42 -0.28
N GLN A 547 -3.55 -10.49 0.29
CA GLN A 547 -4.74 -9.90 -0.31
C GLN A 547 -4.41 -9.13 -1.59
N ILE A 548 -3.45 -8.19 -1.53
CA ILE A 548 -3.04 -7.40 -2.70
C ILE A 548 -2.51 -8.32 -3.79
N GLU A 549 -1.63 -9.26 -3.43
CA GLU A 549 -1.05 -10.22 -4.38
C GLU A 549 -2.12 -11.12 -5.01
N PHE A 550 -3.08 -11.61 -4.21
CA PHE A 550 -4.16 -12.46 -4.70
C PHE A 550 -5.08 -11.76 -5.69
N PHE A 551 -5.61 -10.58 -5.36
CA PHE A 551 -6.51 -9.88 -6.28
C PHE A 551 -5.80 -9.37 -7.53
N TYR A 552 -4.50 -9.06 -7.45
CA TYR A 552 -3.70 -8.72 -8.62
C TYR A 552 -3.43 -9.94 -9.52
N ASP A 553 -2.99 -11.05 -8.93
CA ASP A 553 -2.61 -12.27 -9.65
C ASP A 553 -3.81 -12.97 -10.30
N GLN A 554 -4.97 -12.91 -9.66
CA GLN A 554 -6.19 -13.55 -10.16
C GLN A 554 -7.03 -12.65 -11.07
N ALA A 555 -6.71 -11.35 -11.17
CA ALA A 555 -7.37 -10.47 -12.13
C ALA A 555 -6.95 -10.80 -13.58
N PRO A 556 -7.83 -10.57 -14.58
CA PRO A 556 -7.46 -10.64 -15.98
C PRO A 556 -6.28 -9.71 -16.31
N GLU A 557 -5.50 -10.05 -17.33
CA GLU A 557 -4.30 -9.28 -17.70
C GLU A 557 -4.62 -7.81 -18.01
N SER A 558 -5.72 -7.57 -18.72
CA SER A 558 -6.16 -6.21 -19.06
C SER A 558 -6.79 -5.44 -17.89
N MET A 559 -6.98 -6.11 -16.73
CA MET A 559 -7.68 -5.60 -15.55
C MET A 559 -6.86 -5.72 -14.25
N LYS A 560 -5.54 -5.92 -14.32
CA LYS A 560 -4.67 -6.02 -13.12
C LYS A 560 -4.77 -4.79 -12.19
N SER A 561 -4.96 -3.60 -12.75
CA SER A 561 -5.21 -2.37 -11.98
C SER A 561 -6.50 -2.45 -11.14
N LEU A 562 -7.56 -3.04 -11.71
CA LEU A 562 -8.84 -3.24 -11.02
C LEU A 562 -8.69 -4.25 -9.86
N GLY A 563 -7.88 -5.30 -10.03
CA GLY A 563 -7.54 -6.24 -8.94
C GLY A 563 -6.93 -5.53 -7.74
N THR A 564 -5.95 -4.67 -7.95
CA THR A 564 -5.39 -3.82 -6.88
C THR A 564 -6.44 -2.89 -6.28
N ALA A 565 -7.31 -2.29 -7.10
CA ALA A 565 -8.38 -1.42 -6.62
C ALA A 565 -9.42 -2.15 -5.75
N MET A 566 -9.73 -3.42 -6.05
CA MET A 566 -10.59 -4.27 -5.20
C MET A 566 -9.99 -4.45 -3.81
N SER A 567 -8.67 -4.64 -3.70
CA SER A 567 -8.01 -4.74 -2.39
C SER A 567 -8.13 -3.46 -1.54
N LEU A 568 -8.00 -2.28 -2.17
CA LEU A 568 -8.21 -0.98 -1.51
C LEU A 568 -9.68 -0.77 -1.13
N THR A 569 -10.60 -1.23 -1.97
CA THR A 569 -12.05 -1.17 -1.69
C THR A 569 -12.39 -1.95 -0.42
N ALA A 570 -11.74 -3.10 -0.18
CA ALA A 570 -11.93 -3.85 1.06
C ALA A 570 -11.56 -3.03 2.31
N TYR A 571 -10.48 -2.26 2.26
CA TYR A 571 -10.10 -1.33 3.34
C TYR A 571 -11.15 -0.24 3.56
N GLY A 572 -11.65 0.34 2.47
CA GLY A 572 -12.67 1.37 2.50
C GLY A 572 -13.97 0.87 3.14
N VAL A 573 -14.51 -0.23 2.62
CA VAL A 573 -15.74 -0.85 3.12
C VAL A 573 -15.55 -1.40 4.53
N GLY A 574 -14.41 -2.01 4.84
CA GLY A 574 -14.09 -2.51 6.18
C GLY A 574 -14.03 -1.40 7.23
N SER A 575 -13.48 -0.23 6.88
CA SER A 575 -13.48 0.92 7.80
C SER A 575 -14.90 1.42 8.07
N MET A 576 -15.77 1.49 7.05
CA MET A 576 -17.18 1.83 7.26
C MET A 576 -17.94 0.76 8.05
N LEU A 577 -17.63 -0.52 7.84
CA LEU A 577 -18.17 -1.63 8.61
C LEU A 577 -17.78 -1.52 10.09
N SER A 578 -16.53 -1.11 10.39
CA SER A 578 -16.11 -0.82 11.77
C SER A 578 -17.01 0.23 12.43
N SER A 579 -17.32 1.33 11.72
CA SER A 579 -18.23 2.35 12.25
C SER A 579 -19.64 1.80 12.52
N ALA A 580 -20.16 1.01 11.58
CA ALA A 580 -21.49 0.42 11.69
C ALA A 580 -21.58 -0.56 12.86
N VAL A 581 -20.57 -1.43 13.01
CA VAL A 581 -20.46 -2.39 14.11
C VAL A 581 -20.35 -1.66 15.45
N LEU A 582 -19.46 -0.68 15.57
CA LEU A 582 -19.28 0.07 16.80
C LEU A 582 -20.55 0.82 17.22
N SER A 583 -21.22 1.48 16.27
CA SER A 583 -22.49 2.18 16.52
C SER A 583 -23.62 1.24 16.92
N LEU A 584 -23.68 0.04 16.31
CA LEU A 584 -24.68 -0.97 16.65
C LEU A 584 -24.46 -1.50 18.08
N VAL A 585 -23.21 -1.80 18.43
CA VAL A 585 -22.85 -2.24 19.79
C VAL A 585 -23.16 -1.15 20.81
N GLU A 586 -22.81 0.11 20.53
CA GLU A 586 -23.14 1.24 21.42
C GLU A 586 -24.65 1.32 21.66
N ARG A 587 -25.47 1.34 20.60
CA ARG A 587 -26.94 1.44 20.72
C ARG A 587 -27.56 0.27 21.49
N THR A 588 -27.10 -0.95 21.22
CA THR A 588 -27.67 -2.17 21.85
C THR A 588 -27.23 -2.32 23.31
N THR A 589 -26.00 -1.94 23.64
CA THR A 589 -25.46 -2.08 24.99
C THR A 589 -25.83 -0.89 25.89
N ALA A 590 -26.03 0.30 25.33
CA ALA A 590 -26.56 1.45 26.05
C ALA A 590 -28.06 1.29 26.39
N ALA A 591 -28.85 0.61 25.54
CA ALA A 591 -30.27 0.35 25.77
C ALA A 591 -30.54 -0.87 26.70
N GLY A 592 -29.53 -1.71 26.94
CA GLY A 592 -29.66 -2.98 27.64
C GLY A 592 -29.60 -2.89 29.17
N ARG A 593 -30.76 -2.68 29.81
CA ARG A 593 -31.15 -3.08 31.18
C ARG A 593 -30.43 -2.45 32.40
N ARG A 594 -31.23 -1.77 33.23
CA ARG A 594 -31.14 -1.66 34.72
C ARG A 594 -29.74 -1.89 35.34
N GLY A 595 -28.78 -1.02 35.04
CA GLY A 595 -27.52 -0.90 35.80
C GLY A 595 -26.27 -1.58 35.21
N GLY A 596 -26.31 -2.12 33.98
CA GLY A 596 -25.11 -2.61 33.29
C GLY A 596 -24.25 -1.49 32.67
N ALA A 597 -22.92 -1.58 32.79
CA ALA A 597 -22.01 -0.64 32.14
C ALA A 597 -21.95 -0.86 30.61
N PRO A 598 -22.01 0.21 29.79
CA PRO A 598 -21.93 0.10 28.33
C PRO A 598 -20.59 -0.50 27.89
N TRP A 599 -20.58 -1.21 26.75
CA TRP A 599 -19.36 -1.86 26.26
C TRP A 599 -18.30 -0.85 25.83
N VAL A 600 -18.72 0.28 25.27
CA VAL A 600 -17.84 1.39 24.94
C VAL A 600 -18.44 2.67 25.53
N ALA A 601 -17.68 3.30 26.43
CA ALA A 601 -18.06 4.54 27.11
C ALA A 601 -17.00 5.61 26.85
N ASN A 602 -17.30 6.87 27.19
CA ASN A 602 -16.30 7.95 27.11
C ASN A 602 -15.15 7.74 28.10
N ASP A 603 -15.46 7.25 29.30
CA ASP A 603 -14.47 6.73 30.23
C ASP A 603 -14.27 5.23 29.98
N LEU A 604 -13.12 4.88 29.40
CA LEU A 604 -12.76 3.49 29.12
C LEU A 604 -12.49 2.67 30.38
N ASN A 605 -12.27 3.27 31.55
CA ASN A 605 -12.16 2.51 32.80
C ASN A 605 -13.54 2.04 33.30
N ALA A 606 -14.60 2.77 32.94
CA ALA A 606 -15.97 2.44 33.26
C ALA A 606 -16.65 1.53 32.23
N SER A 607 -16.01 1.23 31.10
CA SER A 607 -16.59 0.45 30.01
C SER A 607 -16.37 -1.06 30.14
N ARG A 608 -17.12 -1.83 29.35
CA ARG A 608 -16.88 -3.27 29.10
C ARG A 608 -16.24 -3.50 27.73
N LEU A 609 -15.10 -2.85 27.51
CA LEU A 609 -14.36 -2.93 26.25
C LEU A 609 -13.79 -4.34 25.99
N ASP A 610 -13.56 -5.10 27.06
CA ASP A 610 -13.27 -6.54 27.03
C ASP A 610 -14.33 -7.32 26.24
N CYS A 611 -15.61 -7.05 26.49
CA CYS A 611 -16.72 -7.70 25.78
C CYS A 611 -16.78 -7.30 24.30
N TYR A 612 -16.49 -6.04 23.97
CA TYR A 612 -16.44 -5.59 22.58
C TYR A 612 -15.32 -6.29 21.80
N TYR A 613 -14.11 -6.40 22.37
CA TYR A 613 -13.03 -7.13 21.71
C TYR A 613 -13.29 -8.65 21.63
N ALA A 614 -13.92 -9.24 22.65
CA ALA A 614 -14.35 -10.64 22.57
C ALA A 614 -15.38 -10.85 21.44
N PHE A 615 -16.32 -9.93 21.26
CA PHE A 615 -17.26 -9.94 20.15
C PHE A 615 -16.54 -9.83 18.80
N LEU A 616 -15.56 -8.94 18.67
CA LEU A 616 -14.74 -8.83 17.46
C LEU A 616 -13.94 -10.12 17.19
N ALA A 617 -13.46 -10.82 18.22
CA ALA A 617 -12.80 -12.12 18.07
C ALA A 617 -13.76 -13.20 17.53
N VAL A 618 -15.01 -13.24 18.01
CA VAL A 618 -16.05 -14.15 17.49
C VAL A 618 -16.39 -13.81 16.04
N LEU A 619 -16.55 -12.52 15.73
CA LEU A 619 -16.80 -12.06 14.36
C LEU A 619 -15.65 -12.42 13.42
N ALA A 620 -14.41 -12.27 13.87
CA ALA A 620 -13.21 -12.69 13.13
C ALA A 620 -13.20 -14.21 12.87
N ALA A 621 -13.56 -15.01 13.87
CA ALA A 621 -13.61 -16.48 13.74
C ALA A 621 -14.71 -16.93 12.78
N ALA A 622 -15.89 -16.30 12.84
CA ALA A 622 -16.97 -16.55 11.88
C ALA A 622 -16.56 -16.18 10.45
N ASN A 623 -15.86 -15.05 10.28
CA ASN A 623 -15.33 -14.63 8.98
C ASN A 623 -14.25 -15.59 8.46
N LEU A 624 -13.36 -16.08 9.32
CA LEU A 624 -12.37 -17.10 8.97
C LEU A 624 -13.06 -18.38 8.47
N ALA A 625 -14.10 -18.85 9.16
CA ALA A 625 -14.86 -20.02 8.72
C ALA A 625 -15.50 -19.81 7.33
N ALA A 626 -16.12 -18.64 7.10
CA ALA A 626 -16.68 -18.28 5.80
C ALA A 626 -15.60 -18.20 4.70
N PHE A 627 -14.45 -17.60 5.00
CA PHE A 627 -13.30 -17.55 4.09
C PHE A 627 -12.80 -18.95 3.74
N VAL A 628 -12.63 -19.84 4.72
CA VAL A 628 -12.19 -21.22 4.48
C VAL A 628 -13.16 -21.93 3.54
N VAL A 629 -14.47 -21.86 3.82
CA VAL A 629 -15.51 -22.49 2.99
C VAL A 629 -15.48 -21.97 1.54
N LEU A 630 -15.33 -20.66 1.34
CA LEU A 630 -15.25 -20.07 0.00
C LEU A 630 -13.92 -20.40 -0.69
N SER A 631 -12.80 -20.36 0.04
CA SER A 631 -11.47 -20.66 -0.49
C SER A 631 -11.35 -22.11 -0.96
N CYS A 632 -11.99 -23.07 -0.27
CA CYS A 632 -12.02 -24.47 -0.69
C CYS A 632 -12.83 -24.70 -1.98
N ARG A 633 -13.75 -23.79 -2.32
CA ARG A 633 -14.53 -23.85 -3.57
C ARG A 633 -13.96 -22.97 -4.67
N TYR A 634 -12.92 -22.20 -4.38
CA TYR A 634 -12.32 -21.29 -5.35
C TYR A 634 -11.29 -22.03 -6.21
N GLU A 635 -11.49 -21.98 -7.51
CA GLU A 635 -10.53 -22.49 -8.49
C GLU A 635 -9.61 -21.36 -8.93
N TYR A 636 -8.31 -21.56 -8.76
CA TYR A 636 -7.29 -20.65 -9.28
C TYR A 636 -7.37 -20.55 -10.80
N ARG A 637 -7.10 -19.35 -11.33
CA ARG A 637 -7.02 -19.16 -12.79
C ARG A 637 -5.96 -20.08 -13.39
N ALA A 638 -6.33 -20.81 -14.44
CA ALA A 638 -5.43 -21.65 -15.23
C ALA A 638 -4.54 -20.76 -16.11
N GLU A 639 -3.52 -20.16 -15.50
CA GLU A 639 -2.33 -19.59 -16.14
C GLU A 639 -1.41 -19.07 -15.03
N SER A 640 -0.65 -19.99 -14.45
CA SER A 640 0.50 -19.67 -13.60
C SER A 640 1.56 -20.77 -13.62
N THR A 641 1.28 -21.94 -14.21
CA THR A 641 2.26 -23.03 -14.36
C THR A 641 3.12 -22.90 -15.63
N GLU A 642 2.62 -22.34 -16.72
CA GLU A 642 3.36 -22.25 -18.00
C GLU A 642 4.39 -21.11 -18.05
N ALA A 643 4.10 -19.95 -17.44
CA ALA A 643 5.10 -18.87 -17.32
C ALA A 643 6.31 -19.28 -16.46
N ILE A 644 6.11 -20.21 -15.51
CA ILE A 644 7.16 -20.81 -14.68
C ILE A 644 7.91 -21.89 -15.48
N GLY A 645 7.21 -22.64 -16.33
CA GLY A 645 7.82 -23.59 -17.27
C GLY A 645 8.75 -22.92 -18.27
N VAL A 646 8.32 -21.79 -18.87
CA VAL A 646 9.11 -21.02 -19.85
C VAL A 646 10.34 -20.36 -19.20
N THR A 647 10.24 -19.90 -17.95
CA THR A 647 11.43 -19.39 -17.24
C THR A 647 12.39 -20.48 -16.78
N ALA A 648 11.89 -21.70 -16.54
CA ALA A 648 12.73 -22.87 -16.25
C ALA A 648 13.40 -23.43 -17.50
N THR A 649 12.72 -23.46 -18.66
CA THR A 649 13.31 -23.92 -19.93
C THR A 649 14.32 -22.94 -20.52
N VAL A 650 14.09 -21.63 -20.37
CA VAL A 650 15.07 -20.59 -20.79
C VAL A 650 16.34 -20.61 -19.92
N GLN A 651 16.28 -21.16 -18.70
CA GLN A 651 17.46 -21.36 -17.85
C GLN A 651 18.13 -22.72 -18.03
N SER A 652 17.53 -23.64 -18.80
CA SER A 652 18.03 -25.02 -18.95
C SER A 652 18.56 -25.36 -20.34
N GLU A 653 18.59 -24.44 -21.31
CA GLU A 653 19.32 -24.66 -22.56
C GLU A 653 20.83 -24.53 -22.32
N PRO A 654 21.62 -25.62 -22.40
CA PRO A 654 23.05 -25.48 -22.57
C PRO A 654 23.29 -24.98 -23.99
N ALA A 655 24.11 -23.94 -24.13
CA ALA A 655 24.64 -23.55 -25.43
C ALA A 655 25.29 -24.79 -26.08
N ALA A 656 24.70 -25.27 -27.17
CA ALA A 656 25.24 -26.35 -27.98
C ALA A 656 26.61 -25.91 -28.57
N PRO A 657 27.54 -26.87 -28.78
CA PRO A 657 28.98 -26.63 -28.78
C PRO A 657 29.51 -25.72 -29.88
#